data_AF-U2FE27-F1
#
_entry.id   AF-U2FE27-F1
#
_cell.length_a   1.000
_cell.length_b   1.000
_cell.length_c   1.000
_cell.angle_alpha   90.00
_cell.angle_beta   90.00
_cell.angle_gamma   90.00
#
_symmetry.space_group_name_H-M   'P 1'
#
loop_
_entity.id
_entity.type
_entity.pdbx_description
1 polymer ?
#
loop_
_entity_poly.entity_id
_entity_poly.type
_entity_poly.pdbx_seq_one_letter_code
_entity_poly.pdbx_strand_id
1 'polypeptide(L)'
;MFDLNLEDIFTKDTFDYALKRLKHTALGLDELSMDELCTEAFFAELKDEILNLSYSPQPLKRAFIPKENKDEFRKLAIPSLKDKFTQNILIGELSSYFDKGFSNRSYAYRSGKSYSNAIFRARDFCLTHDFVLKTDIKDFFENINHEKLLEILRSNIKDTRIIRLIELWIKNGIFEHFDYTSHTKGVHQGDVLSPLLSNIYLDQMDKFLEHSSIEFVRYADDFVLFFGSREACEQALAGLKDFLVTINLSLNEAKTSLHDKDSEFTFLGVNFKAHELSIGEDKFARILSKLTASSKKPDITQSVENINAYISHLKTISLKLFSPAQKDSFCLHFDEVLTNLTRKFLKTIDKHTLADALSNLNFPFELSHSLKKAKILSYYKNAKRPAVKSVQNALEAKKREYTKSFSQSSVIHITTPFYFLALSQGKFVLKDKGTIKHKFPIAQITQIIINAQISLSSAVIKECAKRKISINFIDEKTNLSYATLFTANSAISKTAASQITLLKTKKSMRIAQQFIIGKLKNQINYLKYLDKYHKSLSSHISSMQEILTSHVPNAQSVSELLGFEGSSANAYWQAIAKAIDYKFSFTARVTQGATDIVNSALNYGYAILYSKILKSIAAVGLSPHVSYLHALDEQKPTLAFDLIEEFRAFIVDRAIISMVNKNEPFEIKDGLLSAKTRQNIAKNVNEKLFAYTQYRGEQLKAQDIIDKQAYALKRAVTQNEKYKPFIGRFQ
;
A
#
# COMPACT_ATOMS: atom_id res chain seq x y z
N MET A 1 -16.00 -21.62 24.15
CA MET A 1 -16.25 -20.30 23.56
C MET A 1 -15.49 -19.25 24.36
N PHE A 2 -15.05 -18.19 23.70
CA PHE A 2 -14.33 -17.07 24.28
C PHE A 2 -15.33 -16.00 24.71
N ASP A 3 -15.29 -15.70 26.01
CA ASP A 3 -16.35 -14.98 26.73
C ASP A 3 -15.97 -13.54 27.09
N LEU A 4 -14.70 -13.16 26.89
CA LEU A 4 -14.26 -11.77 27.04
C LEU A 4 -14.75 -10.91 25.87
N ASN A 5 -14.83 -9.60 26.11
CA ASN A 5 -15.34 -8.61 25.17
C ASN A 5 -14.37 -7.44 25.01
N LEU A 6 -14.66 -6.51 24.10
CA LEU A 6 -13.78 -5.35 23.88
C LEU A 6 -13.55 -4.48 25.14
N GLU A 7 -14.53 -4.35 26.03
CA GLU A 7 -14.35 -3.63 27.30
C GLU A 7 -13.41 -4.38 28.27
N ASP A 8 -13.50 -5.72 28.32
CA ASP A 8 -12.62 -6.59 29.11
C ASP A 8 -11.18 -6.63 28.54
N ILE A 9 -11.02 -6.45 27.23
CA ILE A 9 -9.74 -6.61 26.50
C ILE A 9 -8.96 -5.30 26.41
N PHE A 10 -9.62 -4.15 26.21
CA PHE A 10 -8.98 -2.84 26.08
C PHE A 10 -8.94 -2.12 27.43
N THR A 11 -8.05 -2.58 28.32
CA THR A 11 -7.81 -2.02 29.66
C THR A 11 -6.46 -1.30 29.71
N LYS A 12 -6.19 -0.55 30.80
CA LYS A 12 -4.89 0.14 30.95
C LYS A 12 -3.74 -0.87 31.09
N ASP A 13 -3.97 -1.99 31.76
CA ASP A 13 -2.98 -3.06 31.95
C ASP A 13 -2.60 -3.72 30.62
N THR A 14 -3.57 -3.94 29.72
CA THR A 14 -3.28 -4.50 28.38
C THR A 14 -2.65 -3.47 27.45
N PHE A 15 -2.96 -2.18 27.60
CA PHE A 15 -2.25 -1.08 26.93
C PHE A 15 -0.76 -1.07 27.28
N ASP A 16 -0.41 -1.03 28.57
CA ASP A 16 0.98 -1.04 29.05
C ASP A 16 1.74 -2.31 28.62
N TYR A 17 1.06 -3.45 28.60
CA TYR A 17 1.63 -4.72 28.16
C TYR A 17 1.85 -4.77 26.64
N ALA A 18 0.94 -4.22 25.84
CA ALA A 18 1.09 -4.13 24.38
C ALA A 18 2.20 -3.15 24.00
N LEU A 19 2.35 -2.03 24.72
CA LEU A 19 3.39 -1.03 24.49
C LEU A 19 4.78 -1.65 24.65
N LYS A 20 4.99 -2.41 25.73
CA LYS A 20 6.23 -3.17 26.02
C LYS A 20 6.55 -4.26 24.99
N ARG A 21 5.62 -4.60 24.07
CA ARG A 21 5.79 -5.60 23.00
C ARG A 21 5.93 -4.98 21.61
N LEU A 22 5.74 -3.66 21.46
CA LEU A 22 5.71 -2.98 20.18
C LEU A 22 7.13 -2.78 19.62
N LYS A 23 7.49 -3.54 18.57
CA LYS A 23 8.84 -3.50 17.99
C LYS A 23 9.06 -2.25 17.13
N HIS A 24 10.06 -1.44 17.49
CA HIS A 24 10.42 -0.17 16.85
C HIS A 24 10.85 -0.23 15.36
N THR A 25 10.86 -1.40 14.72
CA THR A 25 11.64 -1.65 13.50
C THR A 25 10.98 -1.26 12.18
N ALA A 26 9.70 -0.86 12.14
CA ALA A 26 9.07 -0.30 10.94
C ALA A 26 7.78 0.50 11.20
N LEU A 27 7.74 1.75 10.71
CA LEU A 27 6.56 2.62 10.69
C LEU A 27 5.73 2.43 9.41
N GLY A 28 4.40 2.54 9.53
CA GLY A 28 3.44 2.35 8.44
C GLY A 28 3.23 3.60 7.58
N LEU A 29 1.97 3.95 7.34
CA LEU A 29 1.51 5.15 6.60
C LEU A 29 0.97 6.26 7.51
N ASP A 30 1.02 6.06 8.83
CA ASP A 30 0.43 6.92 9.85
C ASP A 30 1.33 8.09 10.27
N GLU A 31 2.61 8.06 9.90
CA GLU A 31 3.68 9.03 10.23
C GLU A 31 3.93 9.29 11.74
N LEU A 32 3.07 8.77 12.63
CA LEU A 32 3.19 8.79 14.09
C LEU A 32 4.54 8.26 14.61
N SER A 33 5.07 8.96 15.61
CA SER A 33 6.18 8.55 16.46
C SER A 33 5.73 7.64 17.61
N MET A 34 6.69 7.06 18.33
CA MET A 34 6.41 6.33 19.58
C MET A 34 5.87 7.27 20.67
N ASP A 35 6.41 8.49 20.75
CA ASP A 35 6.14 9.43 21.84
C ASP A 35 4.69 9.94 21.81
N GLU A 36 4.12 10.08 20.60
CA GLU A 36 2.70 10.42 20.39
C GLU A 36 1.75 9.29 20.79
N LEU A 37 2.14 8.02 20.61
CA LEU A 37 1.35 6.85 21.03
C LEU A 37 1.37 6.60 22.55
N CYS A 38 2.34 7.15 23.28
CA CYS A 38 2.53 6.91 24.72
C CYS A 38 1.61 7.75 25.64
N THR A 39 0.58 8.41 25.09
CA THR A 39 -0.30 9.30 25.86
C THR A 39 -1.60 8.62 26.30
N GLU A 40 -2.09 8.94 27.50
CA GLU A 40 -3.40 8.47 27.97
C GLU A 40 -4.55 8.99 27.08
N ALA A 41 -4.37 10.16 26.47
CA ALA A 41 -5.30 10.73 25.50
C ALA A 41 -5.43 9.86 24.23
N PHE A 42 -4.31 9.42 23.65
CA PHE A 42 -4.32 8.49 22.52
C PHE A 42 -5.01 7.16 22.88
N PHE A 43 -4.78 6.63 24.10
CA PHE A 43 -5.49 5.42 24.53
C PHE A 43 -6.99 5.64 24.67
N ALA A 44 -7.42 6.75 25.25
CA ALA A 44 -8.84 7.09 25.40
C ALA A 44 -9.53 7.23 24.04
N GLU A 45 -8.92 7.91 23.08
CA GLU A 45 -9.41 8.05 21.70
C GLU A 45 -9.49 6.69 21.00
N LEU A 46 -8.41 5.91 20.99
CA LEU A 46 -8.37 4.58 20.39
C LEU A 46 -9.43 3.64 21.01
N LYS A 47 -9.61 3.69 22.33
CA LYS A 47 -10.60 2.89 23.04
C LYS A 47 -12.03 3.31 22.66
N ASP A 48 -12.31 4.61 22.57
CA ASP A 48 -13.63 5.08 22.12
C ASP A 48 -13.92 4.65 20.67
N GLU A 49 -12.98 4.87 19.73
CA GLU A 49 -13.14 4.42 18.33
C GLU A 49 -13.49 2.92 18.21
N ILE A 50 -12.88 2.09 19.05
CA ILE A 50 -13.07 0.64 19.07
C ILE A 50 -14.41 0.26 19.69
N LEU A 51 -14.82 0.89 20.79
CA LEU A 51 -16.07 0.57 21.49
C LEU A 51 -17.29 1.16 20.76
N ASN A 52 -17.18 2.36 20.19
CA ASN A 52 -18.21 3.02 19.39
C ASN A 52 -18.27 2.53 17.92
N LEU A 53 -17.31 1.69 17.52
CA LEU A 53 -17.16 1.06 16.19
C LEU A 53 -16.86 2.04 15.03
N SER A 54 -16.34 3.23 15.29
CA SER A 54 -15.79 4.11 14.24
C SER A 54 -14.45 3.63 13.70
N TYR A 55 -13.67 2.87 14.51
CA TYR A 55 -12.35 2.37 14.14
C TYR A 55 -12.36 1.65 12.77
N SER A 56 -11.38 2.03 11.95
CA SER A 56 -11.08 1.47 10.63
C SER A 56 -9.56 1.61 10.38
N PRO A 57 -8.85 0.52 10.01
CA PRO A 57 -7.39 0.50 9.98
C PRO A 57 -6.81 1.27 8.78
N GLN A 58 -5.56 1.70 8.90
CA GLN A 58 -4.84 2.38 7.81
C GLN A 58 -4.38 1.34 6.76
N PRO A 59 -4.38 1.63 5.45
CA PRO A 59 -3.86 0.71 4.44
C PRO A 59 -2.43 0.26 4.74
N LEU A 60 -2.11 -1.02 4.52
CA LEU A 60 -0.79 -1.54 4.83
C LEU A 60 0.24 -1.03 3.80
N LYS A 61 1.45 -0.75 4.27
CA LYS A 61 2.57 -0.31 3.45
C LYS A 61 3.33 -1.52 2.90
N ARG A 62 3.55 -1.60 1.59
CA ARG A 62 4.43 -2.63 1.02
C ARG A 62 5.87 -2.43 1.51
N ALA A 63 6.53 -3.53 1.86
CA ALA A 63 7.98 -3.62 1.98
C ALA A 63 8.51 -4.88 1.28
N PHE A 64 9.79 -4.85 0.91
CA PHE A 64 10.49 -5.94 0.25
C PHE A 64 11.69 -6.34 1.08
N ILE A 65 11.80 -7.62 1.43
CA ILE A 65 12.99 -8.20 2.05
C ILE A 65 13.53 -9.28 1.09
N PRO A 66 14.83 -9.27 0.72
CA PRO A 66 15.40 -10.34 -0.10
C PRO A 66 15.15 -11.73 0.50
N LYS A 67 14.82 -12.73 -0.33
CA LYS A 67 15.00 -14.13 0.05
C LYS A 67 16.52 -14.40 0.03
N GLU A 68 16.99 -15.23 0.96
CA GLU A 68 18.39 -15.64 0.97
C GLU A 68 18.72 -16.43 -0.31
N ASN A 69 19.87 -16.09 -0.93
CA ASN A 69 20.45 -16.73 -2.12
C ASN A 69 19.54 -16.82 -3.36
N LYS A 70 18.59 -15.87 -3.55
CA LYS A 70 17.82 -15.70 -4.80
C LYS A 70 17.48 -14.23 -5.07
N ASP A 71 17.33 -13.86 -6.34
CA ASP A 71 16.79 -12.55 -6.81
C ASP A 71 15.27 -12.38 -6.54
N GLU A 72 14.71 -13.13 -5.60
CA GLU A 72 13.31 -13.08 -5.21
C GLU A 72 13.14 -12.27 -3.91
N PHE A 73 12.14 -11.40 -3.84
CA PHE A 73 11.82 -10.64 -2.62
C PHE A 73 10.57 -11.21 -1.92
N ARG A 74 10.64 -11.36 -0.59
CA ARG A 74 9.46 -11.52 0.28
C ARG A 74 8.69 -10.19 0.30
N LYS A 75 7.42 -10.22 -0.07
CA LYS A 75 6.53 -9.05 -0.18
C LYS A 75 5.77 -8.84 1.13
N LEU A 76 6.42 -8.23 2.12
CA LEU A 76 5.75 -7.92 3.38
C LEU A 76 4.73 -6.78 3.23
N ALA A 77 3.69 -6.83 4.05
CA ALA A 77 2.75 -5.75 4.27
C ALA A 77 2.89 -5.29 5.73
N ILE A 78 3.12 -3.99 5.92
CA ILE A 78 3.43 -3.39 7.22
C ILE A 78 2.23 -2.55 7.66
N PRO A 79 1.47 -2.94 8.71
CA PRO A 79 0.38 -2.12 9.24
C PRO A 79 0.88 -0.81 9.86
N SER A 80 -0.04 0.11 10.16
CA SER A 80 0.28 1.32 10.93
C SER A 80 0.73 1.00 12.36
N LEU A 81 1.34 1.96 13.05
CA LEU A 81 1.73 1.80 14.45
C LEU A 81 0.48 1.69 15.35
N LYS A 82 -0.57 2.49 15.09
CA LYS A 82 -1.91 2.37 15.70
C LYS A 82 -2.54 0.98 15.49
N ASP A 83 -2.48 0.45 14.27
CA ASP A 83 -3.04 -0.88 13.95
C ASP A 83 -2.27 -2.00 14.66
N LYS A 84 -0.93 -2.02 14.56
CA LYS A 84 -0.07 -3.01 15.25
C LYS A 84 -0.30 -3.00 16.76
N PHE A 85 -0.46 -1.83 17.34
CA PHE A 85 -0.69 -1.68 18.77
C PHE A 85 -2.04 -2.31 19.16
N THR A 86 -3.10 -1.96 18.44
CA THR A 86 -4.45 -2.51 18.62
C THR A 86 -4.50 -4.03 18.45
N GLN A 87 -3.79 -4.56 17.45
CA GLN A 87 -3.63 -6.00 17.22
C GLN A 87 -2.90 -6.68 18.39
N ASN A 88 -1.81 -6.10 18.91
CA ASN A 88 -1.05 -6.68 20.02
C ASN A 88 -1.87 -6.83 21.31
N ILE A 89 -2.77 -5.88 21.61
CA ILE A 89 -3.73 -6.00 22.72
C ILE A 89 -4.59 -7.25 22.53
N LEU A 90 -5.24 -7.39 21.37
CA LEU A 90 -6.16 -8.50 21.10
C LEU A 90 -5.45 -9.87 21.06
N ILE A 91 -4.22 -9.93 20.55
CA ILE A 91 -3.41 -11.16 20.47
C ILE A 91 -3.16 -11.76 21.84
N GLY A 92 -2.98 -10.95 22.90
CA GLY A 92 -2.73 -11.42 24.26
C GLY A 92 -3.82 -12.35 24.77
N GLU A 93 -5.08 -11.89 24.69
CA GLU A 93 -6.24 -12.63 25.19
C GLU A 93 -6.67 -13.76 24.24
N LEU A 94 -6.70 -13.52 22.93
CA LEU A 94 -7.08 -14.57 21.98
C LEU A 94 -6.09 -15.74 21.97
N SER A 95 -4.77 -15.48 22.02
CA SER A 95 -3.78 -16.57 22.12
C SER A 95 -4.01 -17.40 23.39
N SER A 96 -4.25 -16.73 24.53
CA SER A 96 -4.47 -17.38 25.83
C SER A 96 -5.73 -18.25 25.90
N TYR A 97 -6.67 -18.07 24.96
CA TYR A 97 -7.83 -18.94 24.76
C TYR A 97 -7.54 -20.06 23.76
N PHE A 98 -7.16 -19.73 22.52
CA PHE A 98 -7.02 -20.72 21.43
C PHE A 98 -5.88 -21.72 21.68
N ASP A 99 -4.80 -21.31 22.35
CA ASP A 99 -3.65 -22.17 22.69
C ASP A 99 -4.02 -23.38 23.58
N LYS A 100 -5.16 -23.32 24.27
CA LYS A 100 -5.73 -24.43 25.07
C LYS A 100 -6.39 -25.52 24.20
N GLY A 101 -6.89 -25.15 23.02
CA GLY A 101 -7.57 -26.06 22.09
C GLY A 101 -6.66 -26.60 20.98
N PHE A 102 -5.56 -25.91 20.67
CA PHE A 102 -4.59 -26.33 19.66
C PHE A 102 -3.84 -27.60 20.04
N SER A 103 -3.90 -28.61 19.18
CA SER A 103 -3.18 -29.90 19.26
C SER A 103 -1.79 -29.78 19.89
N ASN A 104 -1.42 -30.72 20.76
CA ASN A 104 -0.11 -30.68 21.41
C ASN A 104 1.07 -30.85 20.40
N ARG A 105 0.78 -31.31 19.17
CA ARG A 105 1.71 -31.55 18.05
C ARG A 105 2.01 -30.30 17.20
N SER A 106 1.32 -29.18 17.44
CA SER A 106 1.57 -27.89 16.79
C SER A 106 2.44 -26.97 17.67
N TYR A 107 3.51 -26.38 17.09
CA TYR A 107 4.57 -25.71 17.87
C TYR A 107 4.87 -24.25 17.51
N ALA A 108 4.63 -23.80 16.27
CA ALA A 108 4.99 -22.43 15.88
C ALA A 108 4.05 -21.38 16.49
N TYR A 109 4.58 -20.18 16.75
CA TYR A 109 3.85 -18.99 17.23
C TYR A 109 3.08 -19.14 18.57
N ARG A 110 3.30 -20.21 19.32
CA ARG A 110 2.62 -20.51 20.59
C ARG A 110 3.51 -20.23 21.81
N SER A 111 2.90 -19.93 22.95
CA SER A 111 3.63 -19.66 24.20
C SER A 111 4.17 -20.96 24.81
N GLY A 112 5.42 -20.98 25.28
CA GLY A 112 6.04 -22.18 25.87
C GLY A 112 6.35 -23.34 24.91
N LYS A 113 5.81 -23.33 23.68
CA LYS A 113 6.23 -24.20 22.58
C LYS A 113 7.49 -23.62 21.94
N SER A 114 8.55 -24.42 21.85
CA SER A 114 9.80 -24.01 21.17
C SER A 114 10.02 -24.78 19.87
N TYR A 115 10.89 -24.23 19.02
CA TYR A 115 11.48 -24.92 17.86
C TYR A 115 11.96 -26.33 18.19
N SER A 116 12.60 -26.55 19.34
CA SER A 116 13.12 -27.86 19.71
C SER A 116 12.12 -28.77 20.39
N ASN A 117 11.02 -28.24 20.92
CA ASN A 117 9.92 -29.10 21.34
C ASN A 117 9.34 -29.83 20.10
N ALA A 118 9.39 -29.20 18.92
CA ALA A 118 9.09 -29.85 17.63
C ALA A 118 10.20 -30.85 17.22
N ILE A 119 11.48 -30.43 17.17
CA ILE A 119 12.58 -31.32 16.74
C ILE A 119 12.71 -32.57 17.61
N PHE A 120 12.68 -32.44 18.94
CA PHE A 120 12.77 -33.61 19.82
C PHE A 120 11.53 -34.50 19.71
N ARG A 121 10.31 -33.93 19.59
CA ARG A 121 9.10 -34.72 19.35
C ARG A 121 9.18 -35.49 18.02
N ALA A 122 9.70 -34.88 16.96
CA ALA A 122 9.89 -35.54 15.67
C ALA A 122 10.88 -36.71 15.78
N ARG A 123 11.99 -36.53 16.49
CA ARG A 123 12.95 -37.61 16.79
C ARG A 123 12.28 -38.75 17.56
N ASP A 124 11.50 -38.42 18.59
CA ASP A 124 10.84 -39.42 19.44
C ASP A 124 9.81 -40.25 18.64
N PHE A 125 9.23 -39.69 17.58
CA PHE A 125 8.41 -40.45 16.62
C PHE A 125 9.25 -41.26 15.61
N CYS A 126 10.40 -40.76 15.14
CA CYS A 126 11.36 -41.57 14.34
C CYS A 126 11.86 -42.83 15.08
N LEU A 127 11.86 -42.83 16.41
CA LEU A 127 12.20 -44.02 17.22
C LEU A 127 11.09 -45.09 17.27
N THR A 128 9.89 -44.80 16.74
CA THR A 128 8.68 -45.64 16.88
C THR A 128 7.93 -45.89 15.57
N HIS A 129 8.41 -45.34 14.45
CA HIS A 129 7.75 -45.39 13.14
C HIS A 129 8.81 -45.55 12.04
N ASP A 130 8.65 -46.53 11.14
CA ASP A 130 9.61 -46.83 10.07
C ASP A 130 9.57 -45.82 8.89
N PHE A 131 8.53 -45.00 8.77
CA PHE A 131 8.33 -44.07 7.65
C PHE A 131 7.96 -42.65 8.10
N VAL A 132 8.51 -41.65 7.40
CA VAL A 132 8.27 -40.21 7.63
C VAL A 132 7.85 -39.53 6.33
N LEU A 133 6.68 -38.87 6.36
CA LEU A 133 6.21 -38.00 5.28
C LEU A 133 6.43 -36.54 5.66
N LYS A 134 7.40 -35.89 5.03
CA LYS A 134 7.60 -34.44 5.13
C LYS A 134 6.78 -33.72 4.07
N THR A 135 6.09 -32.64 4.45
CA THR A 135 5.36 -31.79 3.50
C THR A 135 5.20 -30.35 4.02
N ASP A 136 4.55 -29.50 3.24
CA ASP A 136 4.45 -28.04 3.40
C ASP A 136 3.18 -27.53 2.71
N ILE A 137 2.54 -26.48 3.22
CA ILE A 137 1.33 -25.91 2.62
C ILE A 137 1.68 -24.84 1.59
N LYS A 138 1.21 -25.00 0.35
CA LYS A 138 1.57 -24.13 -0.77
C LYS A 138 1.00 -22.72 -0.60
N ASP A 139 1.90 -21.72 -0.63
CA ASP A 139 1.59 -20.29 -0.57
C ASP A 139 0.56 -19.96 0.53
N PHE A 140 0.74 -20.58 1.70
CA PHE A 140 -0.29 -20.72 2.73
C PHE A 140 -0.91 -19.39 3.18
N PHE A 141 -0.08 -18.42 3.58
CA PHE A 141 -0.53 -17.12 4.05
C PHE A 141 -1.35 -16.38 2.97
N GLU A 142 -1.00 -16.52 1.70
CA GLU A 142 -1.71 -15.95 0.54
C GLU A 142 -3.00 -16.69 0.16
N ASN A 143 -3.26 -17.87 0.73
CA ASN A 143 -4.38 -18.75 0.35
C ASN A 143 -5.47 -18.92 1.43
N ILE A 144 -5.26 -18.50 2.68
CA ILE A 144 -6.27 -18.56 3.75
C ILE A 144 -7.61 -17.95 3.30
N ASN A 145 -8.70 -18.72 3.35
CA ASN A 145 -10.03 -18.22 2.97
C ASN A 145 -10.62 -17.34 4.10
N HIS A 146 -10.99 -16.10 3.77
CA HIS A 146 -11.53 -15.14 4.75
C HIS A 146 -12.82 -15.62 5.42
N GLU A 147 -13.80 -16.11 4.66
CA GLU A 147 -15.08 -16.47 5.26
C GLU A 147 -15.00 -17.73 6.12
N LYS A 148 -14.17 -18.73 5.73
CA LYS A 148 -13.89 -19.89 6.58
C LYS A 148 -13.12 -19.51 7.85
N LEU A 149 -12.14 -18.60 7.76
CA LEU A 149 -11.47 -18.06 8.95
C LEU A 149 -12.45 -17.34 9.88
N LEU A 150 -13.34 -16.52 9.32
CA LEU A 150 -14.36 -15.79 10.08
C LEU A 150 -15.42 -16.74 10.65
N GLU A 151 -15.76 -17.84 9.97
CA GLU A 151 -16.65 -18.91 10.48
C GLU A 151 -16.05 -19.61 11.71
N ILE A 152 -14.79 -20.05 11.65
CA ILE A 152 -14.07 -20.63 12.80
C ILE A 152 -14.07 -19.65 13.99
N LEU A 153 -13.87 -18.36 13.73
CA LEU A 153 -13.89 -17.30 14.74
C LEU A 153 -15.31 -17.04 15.29
N ARG A 154 -16.34 -17.02 14.44
CA ARG A 154 -17.77 -16.89 14.83
C ARG A 154 -18.22 -18.03 15.74
N SER A 155 -17.81 -19.27 15.45
CA SER A 155 -18.07 -20.43 16.30
C SER A 155 -17.30 -20.42 17.63
N ASN A 156 -16.24 -19.60 17.76
CA ASN A 156 -15.39 -19.55 18.95
C ASN A 156 -15.53 -18.29 19.81
N ILE A 157 -15.98 -17.15 19.29
CA ILE A 157 -15.92 -15.84 19.97
C ILE A 157 -17.34 -15.26 20.16
N LYS A 158 -17.74 -14.96 21.40
CA LYS A 158 -19.08 -14.40 21.70
C LYS A 158 -19.26 -12.94 21.26
N ASP A 159 -18.21 -12.11 21.34
CA ASP A 159 -18.32 -10.69 20.97
C ASP A 159 -18.04 -10.47 19.48
N THR A 160 -19.11 -10.37 18.68
CA THR A 160 -19.03 -10.15 17.22
C THR A 160 -18.27 -8.89 16.83
N ARG A 161 -18.10 -7.92 17.74
CA ARG A 161 -17.26 -6.73 17.53
C ARG A 161 -15.77 -7.06 17.44
N ILE A 162 -15.29 -8.08 18.16
CA ILE A 162 -13.92 -8.61 18.01
C ILE A 162 -13.74 -9.17 16.59
N ILE A 163 -14.72 -9.94 16.13
CA ILE A 163 -14.72 -10.53 14.80
C ILE A 163 -14.71 -9.44 13.72
N ARG A 164 -15.45 -8.34 13.92
CA ARG A 164 -15.38 -7.14 13.05
C ARG A 164 -13.97 -6.52 13.00
N LEU A 165 -13.23 -6.45 14.10
CA LEU A 165 -11.85 -5.94 14.08
C LEU A 165 -10.93 -6.86 13.26
N ILE A 166 -11.04 -8.18 13.45
CA ILE A 166 -10.28 -9.17 12.69
C ILE A 166 -10.63 -9.07 11.19
N GLU A 167 -11.92 -8.98 10.86
CA GLU A 167 -12.41 -8.82 9.49
C GLU A 167 -11.90 -7.53 8.83
N LEU A 168 -11.89 -6.40 9.56
CA LEU A 168 -11.30 -5.15 9.10
C LEU A 168 -9.83 -5.32 8.73
N TRP A 169 -9.02 -5.97 9.57
CA TRP A 169 -7.58 -6.15 9.29
C TRP A 169 -7.30 -7.11 8.13
N ILE A 170 -8.00 -8.25 8.03
CA ILE A 170 -7.74 -9.22 6.94
C ILE A 170 -8.25 -8.74 5.59
N LYS A 171 -9.31 -7.92 5.53
CA LYS A 171 -9.84 -7.31 4.29
C LYS A 171 -9.20 -5.95 3.96
N ASN A 172 -8.36 -5.40 4.84
CA ASN A 172 -7.61 -4.16 4.59
C ASN A 172 -6.62 -4.33 3.42
N GLY A 173 -6.55 -3.34 2.54
CA GLY A 173 -5.69 -3.35 1.36
C GLY A 173 -4.27 -2.86 1.59
N ILE A 174 -3.45 -2.99 0.56
CA ILE A 174 -2.05 -2.56 0.55
C ILE A 174 -1.93 -1.30 -0.32
N PHE A 175 -1.30 -0.25 0.19
CA PHE A 175 -0.94 0.92 -0.59
C PHE A 175 0.52 0.83 -1.04
N GLU A 176 0.73 1.00 -2.35
CA GLU A 176 2.00 0.81 -3.01
C GLU A 176 2.08 1.71 -4.26
N HIS A 177 3.18 2.45 -4.42
CA HIS A 177 3.44 3.28 -5.62
C HIS A 177 2.22 4.06 -6.15
N PHE A 178 1.63 4.90 -5.30
CA PHE A 178 0.48 5.77 -5.62
C PHE A 178 -0.88 5.05 -5.79
N ASP A 179 -0.95 3.72 -5.60
CA ASP A 179 -2.17 2.92 -5.77
C ASP A 179 -2.55 2.05 -4.57
N TYR A 180 -3.85 1.77 -4.46
CA TYR A 180 -4.43 0.89 -3.44
C TYR A 180 -4.84 -0.46 -4.07
N THR A 181 -4.24 -1.54 -3.61
CA THR A 181 -4.61 -2.92 -3.96
C THR A 181 -5.52 -3.52 -2.90
N SER A 182 -6.72 -3.96 -3.28
CA SER A 182 -7.66 -4.65 -2.39
C SER A 182 -7.16 -6.05 -2.02
N HIS A 183 -7.35 -6.46 -0.76
CA HIS A 183 -6.96 -7.78 -0.26
C HIS A 183 -8.21 -8.67 -0.12
N THR A 184 -8.33 -9.71 -0.95
CA THR A 184 -9.56 -10.50 -1.12
C THR A 184 -9.48 -11.95 -0.61
N LYS A 185 -8.27 -12.41 -0.27
CA LYS A 185 -7.98 -13.68 0.39
C LYS A 185 -6.61 -13.59 1.08
N GLY A 186 -6.28 -14.58 1.91
CA GLY A 186 -5.02 -14.65 2.64
C GLY A 186 -4.98 -13.75 3.88
N VAL A 187 -3.88 -13.78 4.61
CA VAL A 187 -3.57 -12.85 5.71
C VAL A 187 -2.19 -12.22 5.48
N HIS A 188 -2.02 -10.97 5.91
CA HIS A 188 -0.86 -10.16 5.56
C HIS A 188 0.44 -10.69 6.14
N GLN A 189 1.38 -11.12 5.30
CA GLN A 189 2.74 -11.47 5.74
C GLN A 189 3.43 -10.21 6.32
N GLY A 190 3.77 -10.23 7.60
CA GLY A 190 4.38 -9.09 8.31
C GLY A 190 3.42 -8.31 9.23
N ASP A 191 2.12 -8.60 9.14
CA ASP A 191 1.14 -8.23 10.17
C ASP A 191 1.33 -9.11 11.42
N VAL A 192 1.09 -8.55 12.61
CA VAL A 192 1.35 -9.24 13.89
C VAL A 192 0.25 -10.23 14.29
N LEU A 193 -0.96 -10.10 13.74
CA LEU A 193 -2.11 -10.97 14.02
C LEU A 193 -2.13 -12.21 13.12
N SER A 194 -1.60 -12.11 11.90
CA SER A 194 -1.49 -13.20 10.92
C SER A 194 -1.00 -14.55 11.49
N PRO A 195 0.04 -14.62 12.36
CA PRO A 195 0.55 -15.90 12.88
C PRO A 195 -0.39 -16.61 13.87
N LEU A 196 -1.30 -15.87 14.51
CA LEU A 196 -2.36 -16.45 15.35
C LEU A 196 -3.49 -16.99 14.46
N LEU A 197 -3.95 -16.18 13.51
CA LEU A 197 -5.01 -16.55 12.56
C LEU A 197 -4.62 -17.79 11.73
N SER A 198 -3.35 -17.89 11.33
CA SER A 198 -2.84 -19.03 10.59
C SER A 198 -2.87 -20.34 11.40
N ASN A 199 -2.62 -20.28 12.71
CA ASN A 199 -2.79 -21.44 13.59
C ASN A 199 -4.28 -21.77 13.84
N ILE A 200 -5.14 -20.77 14.01
CA ILE A 200 -6.60 -20.97 14.12
C ILE A 200 -7.17 -21.69 12.88
N TYR A 201 -6.65 -21.38 11.69
CA TYR A 201 -7.09 -22.01 10.44
C TYR A 201 -6.64 -23.48 10.32
N LEU A 202 -5.41 -23.80 10.71
CA LEU A 202 -4.82 -25.15 10.61
C LEU A 202 -5.15 -26.08 11.77
N ASP A 203 -5.74 -25.58 12.87
CA ASP A 203 -6.24 -26.40 13.97
C ASP A 203 -7.26 -27.47 13.52
N GLN A 204 -7.99 -27.22 12.43
CA GLN A 204 -8.87 -28.22 11.81
C GLN A 204 -8.08 -29.36 11.13
N MET A 205 -6.93 -29.07 10.53
CA MET A 205 -6.03 -30.06 9.94
C MET A 205 -5.32 -30.87 11.02
N ASP A 206 -4.86 -30.20 12.09
CA ASP A 206 -4.29 -30.86 13.27
C ASP A 206 -5.29 -31.87 13.85
N LYS A 207 -6.56 -31.46 13.99
CA LYS A 207 -7.64 -32.34 14.47
C LYS A 207 -7.97 -33.47 13.51
N PHE A 208 -7.99 -33.24 12.19
CA PHE A 208 -8.17 -34.30 11.20
C PHE A 208 -7.11 -35.40 11.38
N LEU A 209 -5.83 -35.00 11.48
CA LEU A 209 -4.72 -35.94 11.71
C LEU A 209 -4.83 -36.67 13.06
N GLU A 210 -5.26 -35.99 14.13
CA GLU A 210 -5.53 -36.63 15.44
C GLU A 210 -6.68 -37.65 15.38
N HIS A 211 -7.77 -37.36 14.67
CA HIS A 211 -8.90 -38.30 14.52
C HIS A 211 -8.55 -39.49 13.61
N SER A 212 -7.65 -39.30 12.64
CA SER A 212 -7.07 -40.39 11.83
C SER A 212 -5.99 -41.19 12.57
N SER A 213 -5.71 -40.90 13.85
CA SER A 213 -4.64 -41.53 14.65
C SER A 213 -3.24 -41.40 14.04
N ILE A 214 -2.98 -40.32 13.30
CA ILE A 214 -1.68 -40.05 12.67
C ILE A 214 -0.80 -39.27 13.64
N GLU A 215 0.40 -39.78 13.94
CA GLU A 215 1.41 -39.02 14.67
C GLU A 215 2.05 -37.97 13.76
N PHE A 216 2.23 -36.74 14.27
CA PHE A 216 2.77 -35.63 13.48
C PHE A 216 3.46 -34.56 14.33
N VAL A 217 4.22 -33.69 13.66
CA VAL A 217 4.77 -32.46 14.21
C VAL A 217 4.61 -31.32 13.21
N ARG A 218 3.90 -30.25 13.60
CA ARG A 218 3.69 -29.05 12.76
C ARG A 218 4.40 -27.82 13.31
N TYR A 219 5.09 -27.10 12.42
CA TYR A 219 5.71 -25.82 12.71
C TYR A 219 5.28 -24.78 11.65
N ALA A 220 4.14 -24.13 11.92
CA ALA A 220 3.44 -23.23 11.01
C ALA A 220 2.88 -23.99 9.80
N ASP A 221 3.49 -23.80 8.63
CA ASP A 221 3.18 -24.41 7.33
C ASP A 221 4.07 -25.62 6.98
N ASP A 222 5.22 -25.81 7.63
CA ASP A 222 6.14 -26.96 7.48
C ASP A 222 5.78 -28.05 8.50
N PHE A 223 5.60 -29.30 8.05
CA PHE A 223 5.22 -30.41 8.94
C PHE A 223 5.68 -31.80 8.48
N VAL A 224 5.76 -32.72 9.43
CA VAL A 224 6.10 -34.13 9.25
C VAL A 224 5.02 -35.03 9.88
N LEU A 225 4.67 -36.10 9.17
CA LEU A 225 3.77 -37.18 9.63
C LEU A 225 4.57 -38.49 9.74
N PHE A 226 4.17 -39.39 10.64
CA PHE A 226 4.91 -40.63 10.96
C PHE A 226 4.02 -41.86 10.82
N PHE A 227 4.54 -42.93 10.22
CA PHE A 227 3.79 -44.15 9.89
C PHE A 227 4.60 -45.43 10.11
N GLY A 228 3.94 -46.51 10.50
CA GLY A 228 4.53 -47.86 10.60
C GLY A 228 4.62 -48.62 9.27
N SER A 229 3.94 -48.15 8.22
CA SER A 229 4.03 -48.76 6.87
C SER A 229 3.91 -47.71 5.77
N ARG A 230 4.40 -48.06 4.58
CA ARG A 230 4.36 -47.21 3.39
C ARG A 230 2.94 -47.04 2.86
N GLU A 231 2.14 -48.08 2.90
CA GLU A 231 0.76 -48.11 2.42
C GLU A 231 -0.12 -47.16 3.27
N ALA A 232 0.09 -47.17 4.59
CA ALA A 232 -0.56 -46.23 5.50
C ALA A 232 -0.18 -44.78 5.20
N CYS A 233 1.09 -44.51 4.87
CA CYS A 233 1.55 -43.19 4.44
C CYS A 233 0.89 -42.74 3.13
N GLU A 234 0.83 -43.61 2.11
CA GLU A 234 0.26 -43.27 0.80
C GLU A 234 -1.27 -43.04 0.88
N GLN A 235 -1.98 -43.82 1.70
CA GLN A 235 -3.39 -43.59 2.02
C GLN A 235 -3.62 -42.29 2.80
N ALA A 236 -2.81 -42.00 3.81
CA ALA A 236 -2.91 -40.78 4.61
C ALA A 236 -2.59 -39.52 3.78
N LEU A 237 -1.64 -39.59 2.85
CA LEU A 237 -1.35 -38.50 1.92
C LEU A 237 -2.54 -38.19 1.00
N ALA A 238 -3.25 -39.21 0.51
CA ALA A 238 -4.48 -39.01 -0.27
C ALA A 238 -5.57 -38.33 0.57
N GLY A 239 -5.91 -38.88 1.74
CA GLY A 239 -6.93 -38.32 2.63
C GLY A 239 -6.60 -36.90 3.11
N LEU A 240 -5.33 -36.57 3.33
CA LEU A 240 -4.89 -35.21 3.66
C LEU A 240 -5.06 -34.24 2.47
N LYS A 241 -4.79 -34.67 1.23
CA LYS A 241 -5.02 -33.82 0.05
C LYS A 241 -6.51 -33.51 -0.11
N ASP A 242 -7.37 -34.51 0.02
CA ASP A 242 -8.83 -34.33 -0.03
C ASP A 242 -9.31 -33.40 1.10
N PHE A 243 -8.85 -33.61 2.33
CA PHE A 243 -9.16 -32.72 3.46
C PHE A 243 -8.73 -31.27 3.20
N LEU A 244 -7.52 -31.05 2.68
CA LEU A 244 -7.02 -29.69 2.43
C LEU A 244 -7.85 -28.95 1.37
N VAL A 245 -8.38 -29.65 0.35
CA VAL A 245 -9.34 -29.09 -0.60
C VAL A 245 -10.61 -28.60 0.12
N THR A 246 -11.12 -29.35 1.12
CA THR A 246 -12.28 -28.91 1.92
C THR A 246 -12.03 -27.60 2.69
N ILE A 247 -10.78 -27.23 2.98
CA ILE A 247 -10.39 -25.95 3.59
C ILE A 247 -9.66 -24.99 2.64
N ASN A 248 -9.79 -25.17 1.32
CA ASN A 248 -9.23 -24.32 0.26
C ASN A 248 -7.69 -24.18 0.28
N LEU A 249 -6.98 -25.19 0.77
CA LEU A 249 -5.51 -25.28 0.77
C LEU A 249 -5.03 -26.44 -0.12
N SER A 250 -3.73 -26.51 -0.36
CA SER A 250 -3.09 -27.63 -1.05
C SER A 250 -1.64 -27.82 -0.59
N LEU A 251 -1.12 -29.03 -0.74
CA LEU A 251 0.27 -29.34 -0.43
C LEU A 251 1.23 -28.79 -1.48
N ASN A 252 2.44 -28.48 -1.04
CA ASN A 252 3.56 -28.11 -1.88
C ASN A 252 4.24 -29.38 -2.37
N GLU A 253 3.74 -29.94 -3.47
CA GLU A 253 4.23 -31.21 -4.06
C GLU A 253 5.77 -31.24 -4.21
N ALA A 254 6.40 -30.11 -4.55
CA ALA A 254 7.85 -30.00 -4.70
C ALA A 254 8.66 -30.01 -3.39
N LYS A 255 8.00 -29.97 -2.22
CA LYS A 255 8.57 -30.21 -0.89
C LYS A 255 8.02 -31.50 -0.23
N THR A 256 7.00 -32.12 -0.81
CA THR A 256 6.39 -33.35 -0.29
C THR A 256 7.30 -34.53 -0.59
N SER A 257 7.74 -35.25 0.44
CA SER A 257 8.71 -36.33 0.32
C SER A 257 8.50 -37.39 1.40
N LEU A 258 8.48 -38.65 0.97
CA LEU A 258 8.48 -39.83 1.84
C LEU A 258 9.92 -40.30 2.05
N HIS A 259 10.25 -40.62 3.29
CA HIS A 259 11.53 -41.16 3.74
C HIS A 259 11.25 -42.41 4.57
N ASP A 260 12.08 -43.44 4.44
CA ASP A 260 12.17 -44.53 5.41
C ASP A 260 13.15 -44.17 6.55
N LYS A 261 13.26 -45.02 7.56
CA LYS A 261 14.12 -44.82 8.74
C LYS A 261 15.61 -44.73 8.44
N ASP A 262 16.06 -45.32 7.34
CA ASP A 262 17.47 -45.41 6.94
C ASP A 262 17.88 -44.22 6.05
N SER A 263 16.89 -43.57 5.42
CA SER A 263 17.00 -42.31 4.68
C SER A 263 17.29 -41.11 5.59
N GLU A 264 18.03 -40.13 5.06
CA GLU A 264 18.31 -38.85 5.74
C GLU A 264 17.34 -37.76 5.26
N PHE A 265 16.66 -37.09 6.18
CA PHE A 265 15.75 -35.97 5.85
C PHE A 265 15.99 -34.72 6.71
N THR A 266 15.84 -33.54 6.10
CA THR A 266 15.96 -32.26 6.80
C THR A 266 14.59 -31.70 7.18
N PHE A 267 14.30 -31.57 8.48
CA PHE A 267 13.10 -30.88 9.00
C PHE A 267 13.51 -29.65 9.84
N LEU A 268 12.94 -28.48 9.51
CA LEU A 268 13.27 -27.18 10.08
C LEU A 268 14.78 -26.84 10.13
N GLY A 269 15.60 -27.43 9.26
CA GLY A 269 17.06 -27.24 9.21
C GLY A 269 17.87 -28.10 10.21
N VAL A 270 17.28 -29.12 10.82
CA VAL A 270 18.00 -30.24 11.44
C VAL A 270 17.87 -31.44 10.52
N ASN A 271 18.96 -32.18 10.32
CA ASN A 271 18.94 -33.44 9.60
C ASN A 271 18.68 -34.58 10.59
N PHE A 272 17.85 -35.51 10.16
CA PHE A 272 17.44 -36.71 10.88
C PHE A 272 17.94 -37.91 10.09
N LYS A 273 18.67 -38.81 10.74
CA LYS A 273 19.13 -40.07 10.14
C LYS A 273 19.01 -41.17 11.19
N ALA A 274 18.06 -42.08 11.01
CA ALA A 274 17.57 -42.95 12.08
C ALA A 274 17.32 -42.18 13.40
N HIS A 275 18.18 -42.36 14.40
CA HIS A 275 18.08 -41.72 15.71
C HIS A 275 19.04 -40.53 15.92
N GLU A 276 19.97 -40.28 14.99
CA GLU A 276 20.93 -39.19 15.08
C GLU A 276 20.34 -37.86 14.57
N LEU A 277 20.72 -36.77 15.23
CA LEU A 277 20.31 -35.40 14.89
C LEU A 277 21.55 -34.54 14.68
N SER A 278 21.68 -33.95 13.49
CA SER A 278 22.76 -33.00 13.17
C SER A 278 22.22 -31.67 12.66
N ILE A 279 22.99 -30.60 12.81
CA ILE A 279 22.66 -29.29 12.22
C ILE A 279 23.27 -29.23 10.82
N GLY A 280 22.42 -29.13 9.79
CA GLY A 280 22.86 -28.97 8.41
C GLY A 280 23.62 -27.66 8.19
N GLU A 281 24.62 -27.69 7.31
CA GLU A 281 25.64 -26.63 7.19
C GLU A 281 25.08 -25.22 6.93
N ASP A 282 24.04 -25.08 6.09
CA ASP A 282 23.35 -23.80 5.88
C ASP A 282 22.88 -23.16 7.21
N LYS A 283 22.38 -23.99 8.14
CA LYS A 283 21.91 -23.52 9.45
C LYS A 283 23.09 -23.26 10.39
N PHE A 284 24.17 -24.04 10.31
CA PHE A 284 25.40 -23.78 11.06
C PHE A 284 26.03 -22.43 10.65
N ALA A 285 26.21 -22.18 9.36
CA ALA A 285 26.68 -20.90 8.83
C ALA A 285 25.79 -19.70 9.25
N ARG A 286 24.46 -19.89 9.25
CA ARG A 286 23.49 -18.89 9.76
C ARG A 286 23.59 -18.65 11.27
N ILE A 287 24.07 -19.61 12.06
CA ILE A 287 24.35 -19.42 13.50
C ILE A 287 25.61 -18.58 13.68
N LEU A 288 26.70 -18.91 12.98
CA LEU A 288 27.95 -18.14 13.01
C LEU A 288 27.74 -16.67 12.58
N SER A 289 27.01 -16.46 11.49
CA SER A 289 26.65 -15.13 10.99
C SER A 289 25.86 -14.30 12.00
N LYS A 290 24.90 -14.92 12.72
CA LYS A 290 24.14 -14.24 13.79
C LYS A 290 24.99 -13.92 15.01
N LEU A 291 25.95 -14.78 15.38
CA LEU A 291 26.91 -14.52 16.45
C LEU A 291 27.76 -13.28 16.13
N THR A 292 28.27 -13.17 14.91
CA THR A 292 29.01 -12.00 14.39
C THR A 292 28.12 -10.75 14.25
N ALA A 293 26.80 -10.89 14.12
CA ALA A 293 25.87 -9.76 14.11
C ALA A 293 25.56 -9.23 15.53
N SER A 294 25.51 -10.12 16.54
CA SER A 294 25.21 -9.74 17.93
C SER A 294 26.26 -8.82 18.54
N SER A 295 27.54 -8.98 18.18
CA SER A 295 28.66 -8.14 18.66
C SER A 295 28.73 -6.74 18.02
N LYS A 296 27.89 -6.43 17.03
CA LYS A 296 27.93 -5.18 16.26
C LYS A 296 26.94 -4.12 16.78
N LYS A 297 27.00 -3.80 18.08
CA LYS A 297 26.24 -2.69 18.69
C LYS A 297 27.08 -1.41 18.81
N PRO A 298 26.48 -0.23 19.09
CA PRO A 298 27.24 1.00 19.30
C PRO A 298 28.14 0.92 20.54
N ASP A 299 27.61 0.34 21.61
CA ASP A 299 28.24 0.18 22.93
C ASP A 299 28.71 -1.28 23.17
N ILE A 300 29.65 -1.45 24.11
CA ILE A 300 30.20 -2.76 24.48
C ILE A 300 29.27 -3.54 25.41
N THR A 301 28.66 -2.90 26.42
CA THR A 301 27.75 -3.56 27.37
C THR A 301 26.58 -4.17 26.61
N GLN A 302 25.96 -3.38 25.72
CA GLN A 302 24.89 -3.87 24.86
C GLN A 302 25.36 -4.90 23.82
N SER A 303 26.63 -4.91 23.41
CA SER A 303 27.18 -6.01 22.60
C SER A 303 27.26 -7.30 23.42
N VAL A 304 27.75 -7.23 24.66
CA VAL A 304 27.85 -8.38 25.59
C VAL A 304 26.46 -8.92 25.95
N GLU A 305 25.49 -8.07 26.28
CA GLU A 305 24.08 -8.47 26.50
C GLU A 305 23.51 -9.27 25.32
N ASN A 306 23.74 -8.80 24.08
CA ASN A 306 23.20 -9.45 22.88
C ASN A 306 23.94 -10.77 22.57
N ILE A 307 25.25 -10.86 22.82
CA ILE A 307 26.00 -12.12 22.75
C ILE A 307 25.48 -13.10 23.80
N ASN A 308 25.32 -12.66 25.05
CA ASN A 308 24.85 -13.46 26.17
C ASN A 308 23.45 -14.03 25.95
N ALA A 309 22.51 -13.21 25.48
CA ALA A 309 21.17 -13.63 25.11
C ALA A 309 21.19 -14.67 23.97
N TYR A 310 22.08 -14.49 22.98
CA TYR A 310 22.21 -15.42 21.86
C TYR A 310 22.87 -16.75 22.25
N ILE A 311 23.94 -16.73 23.05
CA ILE A 311 24.57 -17.94 23.62
C ILE A 311 23.57 -18.69 24.51
N SER A 312 22.79 -18.01 25.36
CA SER A 312 21.75 -18.65 26.17
C SER A 312 20.66 -19.32 25.32
N HIS A 313 20.28 -18.71 24.20
CA HIS A 313 19.36 -19.32 23.23
C HIS A 313 19.96 -20.58 22.58
N LEU A 314 21.23 -20.55 22.20
CA LEU A 314 21.94 -21.70 21.61
C LEU A 314 22.21 -22.82 22.62
N LYS A 315 22.54 -22.53 23.88
CA LYS A 315 22.72 -23.51 24.98
C LYS A 315 21.52 -24.41 25.20
N THR A 316 20.33 -23.86 25.02
CA THR A 316 19.06 -24.59 25.22
C THR A 316 18.91 -25.73 24.19
N ILE A 317 19.54 -25.60 23.02
CA ILE A 317 19.22 -26.37 21.80
C ILE A 317 20.47 -26.74 21.01
N SER A 318 21.05 -25.77 20.29
CA SER A 318 21.89 -26.01 19.11
C SER A 318 23.28 -26.54 19.47
N LEU A 319 23.86 -26.08 20.58
CA LEU A 319 25.20 -26.52 21.02
C LEU A 319 25.24 -28.02 21.36
N LYS A 320 24.08 -28.62 21.67
CA LYS A 320 23.93 -30.06 21.93
C LYS A 320 23.82 -30.90 20.64
N LEU A 321 23.58 -30.26 19.49
CA LEU A 321 23.35 -30.87 18.18
C LEU A 321 24.49 -30.57 17.17
N PHE A 322 25.58 -29.94 17.63
CA PHE A 322 26.79 -29.78 16.83
C PHE A 322 27.62 -31.08 16.83
N SER A 323 28.12 -31.47 15.66
CA SER A 323 29.20 -32.45 15.54
C SER A 323 30.48 -31.95 16.25
N PRO A 324 31.47 -32.81 16.54
CA PRO A 324 32.75 -32.37 17.12
C PRO A 324 33.39 -31.23 16.32
N ALA A 325 33.54 -31.39 15.01
CA ALA A 325 34.09 -30.36 14.12
C ALA A 325 33.27 -29.05 14.11
N GLN A 326 31.93 -29.13 14.23
CA GLN A 326 31.09 -27.93 14.38
C GLN A 326 31.25 -27.26 15.74
N LYS A 327 31.58 -27.99 16.82
CA LYS A 327 31.93 -27.40 18.13
C LYS A 327 33.26 -26.66 18.05
N ASP A 328 34.28 -27.29 17.47
CA ASP A 328 35.62 -26.71 17.32
C ASP A 328 35.56 -25.45 16.44
N SER A 329 34.87 -25.55 15.29
CA SER A 329 34.62 -24.41 14.39
C SER A 329 33.84 -23.28 15.07
N PHE A 330 32.82 -23.59 15.89
CA PHE A 330 32.08 -22.58 16.65
C PHE A 330 32.94 -21.91 17.72
N CYS A 331 33.80 -22.64 18.42
CA CYS A 331 34.73 -22.07 19.40
C CYS A 331 35.73 -21.11 18.73
N LEU A 332 36.38 -21.53 17.64
CA LEU A 332 37.30 -20.69 16.87
C LEU A 332 36.61 -19.40 16.37
N HIS A 333 35.37 -19.51 15.87
CA HIS A 333 34.59 -18.36 15.39
C HIS A 333 34.10 -17.47 16.54
N PHE A 334 33.79 -18.02 17.71
CA PHE A 334 33.45 -17.26 18.91
C PHE A 334 34.67 -16.46 19.40
N ASP A 335 35.85 -17.08 19.46
CA ASP A 335 37.10 -16.41 19.82
C ASP A 335 37.47 -15.32 18.80
N GLU A 336 37.23 -15.52 17.51
CA GLU A 336 37.41 -14.47 16.50
C GLU A 336 36.43 -13.30 16.74
N VAL A 337 35.16 -13.58 17.06
CA VAL A 337 34.15 -12.56 17.41
C VAL A 337 34.54 -11.79 18.68
N LEU A 338 35.05 -12.45 19.72
CA LEU A 338 35.55 -11.81 20.93
C LEU A 338 36.81 -10.97 20.68
N THR A 339 37.75 -11.48 19.87
CA THR A 339 38.97 -10.76 19.52
C THR A 339 38.65 -9.52 18.67
N ASN A 340 37.69 -9.63 17.75
CA ASN A 340 37.20 -8.50 16.94
C ASN A 340 36.44 -7.47 17.79
N LEU A 341 35.60 -7.90 18.74
CA LEU A 341 34.92 -7.02 19.70
C LEU A 341 35.92 -6.24 20.55
N THR A 342 36.91 -6.93 21.12
CA THR A 342 37.98 -6.34 21.92
C THR A 342 38.80 -5.35 21.09
N ARG A 343 39.28 -5.74 19.89
CA ARG A 343 40.06 -4.85 18.98
C ARG A 343 39.28 -3.63 18.49
N LYS A 344 37.94 -3.68 18.46
CA LYS A 344 37.08 -2.53 18.14
C LYS A 344 37.05 -1.54 19.31
N PHE A 345 36.73 -1.99 20.52
CA PHE A 345 36.46 -1.11 21.65
C PHE A 345 37.72 -0.66 22.42
N LEU A 346 38.83 -1.41 22.37
CA LEU A 346 40.14 -1.01 22.91
C LEU A 346 40.68 0.32 22.31
N LYS A 347 40.08 0.83 21.23
CA LYS A 347 40.40 2.12 20.60
C LYS A 347 39.56 3.29 21.12
N THR A 348 38.53 3.04 21.93
CA THR A 348 37.47 4.02 22.26
C THR A 348 37.08 4.06 23.74
N ILE A 349 37.43 3.04 24.52
CA ILE A 349 37.25 2.98 25.98
C ILE A 349 38.54 2.50 26.65
N ASP A 350 38.68 2.75 27.94
CA ASP A 350 39.84 2.32 28.73
C ASP A 350 39.85 0.79 28.97
N LYS A 351 40.98 0.30 29.49
CA LYS A 351 41.21 -1.13 29.73
C LYS A 351 40.38 -1.70 30.88
N HIS A 352 39.97 -0.89 31.86
CA HIS A 352 39.24 -1.36 33.03
C HIS A 352 37.76 -1.59 32.69
N THR A 353 37.10 -0.61 32.06
CA THR A 353 35.72 -0.77 31.59
C THR A 353 35.62 -1.83 30.49
N LEU A 354 36.64 -1.97 29.63
CA LEU A 354 36.73 -3.07 28.66
C LEU A 354 36.84 -4.45 29.35
N ALA A 355 37.68 -4.57 30.40
CA ALA A 355 37.83 -5.83 31.12
C ALA A 355 36.54 -6.22 31.85
N ASP A 356 35.92 -5.28 32.59
CA ASP A 356 34.69 -5.49 33.36
C ASP A 356 33.52 -5.94 32.46
N ALA A 357 33.35 -5.28 31.31
CA ALA A 357 32.35 -5.69 30.32
C ALA A 357 32.61 -7.11 29.77
N LEU A 358 33.87 -7.48 29.53
CA LEU A 358 34.23 -8.81 29.01
C LEU A 358 34.12 -9.92 30.07
N SER A 359 34.37 -9.64 31.36
CA SER A 359 34.15 -10.63 32.44
C SER A 359 32.68 -11.04 32.61
N ASN A 360 31.74 -10.25 32.08
CA ASN A 360 30.31 -10.56 32.09
C ASN A 360 29.86 -11.45 30.90
N LEU A 361 30.76 -12.01 30.10
CA LEU A 361 30.41 -12.88 28.96
C LEU A 361 29.99 -14.30 29.37
N ASN A 362 28.82 -14.72 28.89
CA ASN A 362 28.35 -16.10 28.97
C ASN A 362 29.10 -16.97 27.95
N PHE A 363 29.96 -17.86 28.43
CA PHE A 363 30.58 -18.91 27.60
C PHE A 363 29.55 -19.96 27.14
N PRO A 364 29.78 -20.67 26.01
CA PRO A 364 28.86 -21.68 25.47
C PRO A 364 28.67 -22.92 26.35
N PHE A 365 29.51 -23.15 27.37
CA PHE A 365 29.41 -24.27 28.32
C PHE A 365 29.10 -23.77 29.76
N GLU A 366 28.74 -24.64 30.70
CA GLU A 366 27.92 -24.24 31.87
C GLU A 366 28.64 -23.78 33.15
N LEU A 367 28.08 -22.71 33.73
CA LEU A 367 27.70 -22.57 35.16
C LEU A 367 26.27 -21.96 35.19
N SER A 368 25.58 -21.93 36.35
CA SER A 368 24.13 -21.67 36.50
C SER A 368 23.82 -20.85 37.80
N HIS A 369 22.60 -20.43 38.22
CA HIS A 369 21.17 -20.58 37.83
C HIS A 369 20.38 -19.35 38.46
N SER A 370 19.04 -19.17 38.63
CA SER A 370 17.76 -19.83 38.29
C SER A 370 16.51 -18.94 38.61
N LEU A 371 15.57 -18.74 37.65
CA LEU A 371 14.08 -18.69 37.85
C LEU A 371 13.45 -17.59 38.79
N LYS A 372 12.13 -17.27 38.90
CA LYS A 372 10.90 -17.33 38.04
C LYS A 372 9.74 -16.41 38.58
N LYS A 373 8.99 -15.76 37.66
CA LYS A 373 7.51 -15.50 37.59
C LYS A 373 6.59 -15.25 38.84
N ALA A 374 5.96 -14.05 38.85
CA ALA A 374 4.50 -13.73 38.70
C ALA A 374 3.35 -14.21 39.65
N LYS A 375 2.40 -13.28 39.96
CA LYS A 375 0.96 -13.38 40.37
C LYS A 375 0.35 -11.93 40.42
N ILE A 376 -0.96 -11.61 40.40
CA ILE A 376 -2.20 -12.19 39.79
C ILE A 376 -3.33 -11.11 39.66
N LEU A 377 -4.56 -11.45 39.26
CA LEU A 377 -5.74 -10.58 38.94
C LEU A 377 -6.48 -9.92 40.13
N SER A 378 -7.27 -8.84 39.89
CA SER A 378 -8.77 -8.85 39.92
C SER A 378 -9.48 -7.45 39.92
N TYR A 379 -10.52 -7.22 39.07
CA TYR A 379 -11.93 -6.87 39.44
C TYR A 379 -12.85 -6.41 38.26
N TYR A 380 -14.04 -7.01 38.22
CA TYR A 380 -15.32 -6.79 37.49
C TYR A 380 -15.62 -5.59 36.52
N LYS A 381 -15.85 -5.94 35.24
CA LYS A 381 -17.15 -5.95 34.50
C LYS A 381 -18.30 -4.97 34.85
N ASN A 382 -18.75 -4.16 33.86
CA ASN A 382 -19.99 -4.36 33.05
C ASN A 382 -20.54 -3.07 32.39
N ALA A 383 -20.83 -3.09 31.08
CA ALA A 383 -21.67 -2.10 30.38
C ALA A 383 -22.38 -2.73 29.15
N LYS A 384 -23.48 -2.12 28.67
CA LYS A 384 -24.24 -2.62 27.49
C LYS A 384 -23.65 -2.09 26.16
N ARG A 385 -23.76 -2.90 25.10
CA ARG A 385 -23.07 -2.69 23.81
C ARG A 385 -23.95 -2.08 22.71
N PRO A 386 -23.40 -1.26 21.80
CA PRO A 386 -24.09 -0.78 20.59
C PRO A 386 -24.11 -1.81 19.45
N ALA A 387 -24.95 -1.58 18.44
CA ALA A 387 -25.10 -2.44 17.26
C ALA A 387 -23.94 -2.34 16.25
N VAL A 388 -23.69 -3.42 15.49
CA VAL A 388 -22.48 -3.60 14.68
C VAL A 388 -22.56 -2.91 13.31
N LYS A 389 -21.67 -1.95 13.04
CA LYS A 389 -21.52 -1.24 11.76
C LYS A 389 -20.79 -2.11 10.70
N SER A 390 -21.20 -2.04 9.43
CA SER A 390 -20.62 -2.87 8.36
C SER A 390 -19.14 -2.57 8.06
N VAL A 391 -18.40 -3.59 7.64
CA VAL A 391 -16.95 -3.52 7.37
C VAL A 391 -16.64 -2.82 6.05
N GLN A 392 -17.31 -3.20 4.96
CA GLN A 392 -17.04 -2.68 3.61
C GLN A 392 -17.11 -1.14 3.55
N ASN A 393 -18.13 -0.55 4.18
CA ASN A 393 -18.32 0.90 4.18
C ASN A 393 -17.19 1.62 4.92
N ALA A 394 -16.64 1.04 5.99
CA ALA A 394 -15.54 1.61 6.76
C ALA A 394 -14.20 1.56 5.99
N LEU A 395 -13.93 0.44 5.30
CA LEU A 395 -12.73 0.31 4.45
C LEU A 395 -12.82 1.21 3.21
N GLU A 396 -14.00 1.34 2.58
CA GLU A 396 -14.19 2.28 1.48
C GLU A 396 -14.09 3.74 1.91
N ALA A 397 -14.62 4.10 3.07
CA ALA A 397 -14.44 5.45 3.63
C ALA A 397 -12.95 5.75 3.86
N LYS A 398 -12.21 4.83 4.50
CA LYS A 398 -10.77 5.01 4.76
C LYS A 398 -9.93 5.03 3.47
N LYS A 399 -10.28 4.23 2.45
CA LYS A 399 -9.69 4.32 1.10
C LYS A 399 -9.90 5.70 0.48
N ARG A 400 -11.12 6.25 0.54
CA ARG A 400 -11.46 7.58 0.02
C ARG A 400 -10.71 8.69 0.78
N GLU A 401 -10.63 8.59 2.10
CA GLU A 401 -9.89 9.50 2.98
C GLU A 401 -8.39 9.53 2.66
N TYR A 402 -7.74 8.37 2.57
CA TYR A 402 -6.33 8.30 2.18
C TYR A 402 -6.10 8.80 0.76
N THR A 403 -6.94 8.44 -0.20
CA THR A 403 -6.84 8.94 -1.59
C THR A 403 -6.95 10.46 -1.63
N LYS A 404 -7.82 11.05 -0.79
CA LYS A 404 -7.98 12.50 -0.64
C LYS A 404 -6.74 13.15 -0.04
N SER A 405 -6.27 12.68 1.12
CA SER A 405 -5.05 13.19 1.78
C SER A 405 -3.83 13.12 0.84
N PHE A 406 -3.66 11.98 0.18
CA PHE A 406 -2.58 11.72 -0.77
C PHE A 406 -2.66 12.58 -2.05
N SER A 407 -3.86 12.90 -2.54
CA SER A 407 -4.04 13.86 -3.66
C SER A 407 -3.63 15.29 -3.30
N GLN A 408 -3.63 15.64 -2.00
CA GLN A 408 -3.21 16.94 -1.49
C GLN A 408 -1.69 16.98 -1.22
N SER A 409 -1.08 15.89 -0.77
CA SER A 409 0.38 15.84 -0.52
C SER A 409 1.24 15.57 -1.76
N SER A 410 0.68 14.95 -2.80
CA SER A 410 1.46 14.51 -3.97
C SER A 410 1.73 15.57 -5.06
N VAL A 411 1.14 16.77 -4.92
CA VAL A 411 1.40 17.91 -5.82
C VAL A 411 1.90 19.09 -5.00
N ILE A 412 3.17 19.47 -5.17
CA ILE A 412 3.72 20.68 -4.53
C ILE A 412 3.15 21.90 -5.27
N HIS A 413 2.54 22.84 -4.54
CA HIS A 413 1.96 24.06 -5.09
C HIS A 413 2.67 25.29 -4.49
N ILE A 414 3.31 26.10 -5.34
CA ILE A 414 4.21 27.19 -4.91
C ILE A 414 3.66 28.53 -5.41
N THR A 415 2.96 29.23 -4.51
CA THR A 415 2.32 30.55 -4.76
C THR A 415 3.02 31.72 -4.11
N THR A 416 4.08 31.50 -3.33
CA THR A 416 4.83 32.57 -2.63
C THR A 416 6.10 32.91 -3.42
N PRO A 417 6.34 34.20 -3.75
CA PRO A 417 7.52 34.61 -4.51
C PRO A 417 8.80 34.58 -3.66
N PHE A 418 9.94 34.63 -4.35
CA PHE A 418 11.31 34.65 -3.83
C PHE A 418 11.74 33.44 -2.99
N TYR A 419 10.89 32.42 -2.91
CA TYR A 419 11.23 31.12 -2.34
C TYR A 419 12.30 30.40 -3.18
N PHE A 420 13.12 29.56 -2.52
CA PHE A 420 14.13 28.71 -3.14
C PHE A 420 13.80 27.23 -2.94
N LEU A 421 13.61 26.51 -4.04
CA LEU A 421 13.32 25.08 -4.05
C LEU A 421 14.62 24.27 -4.20
N ALA A 422 14.92 23.46 -3.17
CA ALA A 422 16.14 22.66 -3.08
C ALA A 422 15.86 21.19 -2.68
N LEU A 423 16.91 20.37 -2.70
CA LEU A 423 16.88 19.02 -2.12
C LEU A 423 17.56 19.01 -0.75
N SER A 424 17.04 18.19 0.17
CA SER A 424 17.73 17.81 1.41
C SER A 424 17.22 16.46 1.91
N GLN A 425 18.13 15.52 2.22
CA GLN A 425 17.81 14.22 2.85
C GLN A 425 16.62 13.46 2.21
N GLY A 426 16.56 13.38 0.87
CA GLY A 426 15.48 12.69 0.17
C GLY A 426 14.12 13.42 0.18
N LYS A 427 14.10 14.69 0.57
CA LYS A 427 12.94 15.59 0.57
C LYS A 427 13.20 16.79 -0.35
N PHE A 428 12.16 17.26 -1.06
CA PHE A 428 12.16 18.63 -1.57
C PHE A 428 11.99 19.57 -0.37
N VAL A 429 12.74 20.66 -0.34
CA VAL A 429 12.63 21.68 0.72
C VAL A 429 12.41 23.05 0.10
N LEU A 430 11.38 23.74 0.59
CA LEU A 430 11.10 25.13 0.27
C LEU A 430 11.77 26.02 1.32
N LYS A 431 12.66 26.89 0.86
CA LYS A 431 13.39 27.84 1.69
C LYS A 431 12.98 29.28 1.42
N ASP A 432 12.98 30.09 2.47
CA ASP A 432 12.87 31.55 2.43
C ASP A 432 14.03 32.12 3.26
N LYS A 433 14.84 33.00 2.63
CA LYS A 433 16.07 33.59 3.20
C LYS A 433 16.94 32.54 3.93
N GLY A 434 17.12 31.38 3.31
CA GLY A 434 17.87 30.23 3.84
C GLY A 434 17.11 29.32 4.82
N THR A 435 16.12 29.84 5.55
CA THR A 435 15.28 29.08 6.49
C THR A 435 14.35 28.12 5.76
N ILE A 436 14.17 26.89 6.25
CA ILE A 436 13.24 25.91 5.64
C ILE A 436 11.84 26.17 6.15
N LYS A 437 10.89 26.50 5.26
CA LYS A 437 9.47 26.68 5.60
C LYS A 437 8.66 25.39 5.44
N HIS A 438 8.91 24.63 4.38
CA HIS A 438 8.21 23.37 4.10
C HIS A 438 9.15 22.26 3.62
N LYS A 439 8.79 21.00 3.88
CA LYS A 439 9.54 19.78 3.51
C LYS A 439 8.56 18.77 2.91
N PHE A 440 8.88 18.21 1.75
CA PHE A 440 8.01 17.28 1.02
C PHE A 440 8.77 15.98 0.67
N PRO A 441 8.34 14.79 1.10
CA PRO A 441 9.02 13.52 0.78
C PRO A 441 8.98 13.25 -0.73
N ILE A 442 10.15 13.15 -1.39
CA ILE A 442 10.22 13.03 -2.86
C ILE A 442 9.46 11.80 -3.38
N ALA A 443 9.42 10.72 -2.60
CA ALA A 443 8.70 9.49 -2.91
C ALA A 443 7.16 9.63 -2.98
N GLN A 444 6.59 10.73 -2.46
CA GLN A 444 5.15 11.02 -2.49
C GLN A 444 4.78 12.00 -3.63
N ILE A 445 5.73 12.61 -4.34
CA ILE A 445 5.45 13.71 -5.28
C ILE A 445 5.38 13.23 -6.73
N THR A 446 4.31 13.60 -7.44
CA THR A 446 4.13 13.34 -8.89
C THR A 446 4.34 14.60 -9.75
N GLN A 447 4.09 15.78 -9.19
CA GLN A 447 4.10 17.07 -9.89
C GLN A 447 4.46 18.23 -8.95
N ILE A 448 5.07 19.26 -9.52
CA ILE A 448 5.30 20.57 -8.91
C ILE A 448 4.62 21.62 -9.79
N ILE A 449 3.86 22.53 -9.17
CA ILE A 449 3.19 23.66 -9.83
C ILE A 449 3.73 24.95 -9.20
N ILE A 450 4.23 25.84 -10.05
CA ILE A 450 4.85 27.10 -9.68
C ILE A 450 3.98 28.22 -10.25
N ASN A 451 3.53 29.12 -9.39
CA ASN A 451 2.63 30.23 -9.71
C ASN A 451 3.11 31.51 -9.02
N ALA A 452 4.43 31.70 -9.00
CA ALA A 452 5.15 32.82 -8.42
C ALA A 452 6.60 32.81 -8.95
N GLN A 453 7.28 33.95 -8.89
CA GLN A 453 8.71 34.04 -9.20
C GLN A 453 9.53 33.33 -8.11
N ILE A 454 10.18 32.20 -8.43
CA ILE A 454 11.00 31.42 -7.48
C ILE A 454 12.37 31.06 -8.07
N SER A 455 13.31 30.66 -7.22
CA SER A 455 14.58 30.04 -7.63
C SER A 455 14.55 28.52 -7.44
N LEU A 456 15.19 27.77 -8.33
CA LEU A 456 15.27 26.30 -8.27
C LEU A 456 16.72 25.84 -8.38
N SER A 457 17.13 24.82 -7.63
CA SER A 457 18.45 24.22 -7.82
C SER A 457 18.45 23.20 -8.97
N SER A 458 19.56 23.11 -9.71
CA SER A 458 19.75 22.10 -10.77
C SER A 458 19.60 20.66 -10.26
N ALA A 459 19.91 20.41 -8.99
CA ALA A 459 19.70 19.14 -8.32
C ALA A 459 18.20 18.74 -8.26
N VAL A 460 17.30 19.69 -8.00
CA VAL A 460 15.84 19.45 -8.05
C VAL A 460 15.42 19.00 -9.44
N ILE A 461 15.86 19.71 -10.48
CA ILE A 461 15.54 19.38 -11.89
C ILE A 461 16.03 17.96 -12.24
N LYS A 462 17.27 17.60 -11.83
CA LYS A 462 17.85 16.28 -12.07
C LYS A 462 17.08 15.15 -11.38
N GLU A 463 16.70 15.31 -10.11
CA GLU A 463 15.96 14.28 -9.38
C GLU A 463 14.48 14.19 -9.83
N CYS A 464 13.87 15.33 -10.22
CA CYS A 464 12.57 15.34 -10.88
C CYS A 464 12.59 14.56 -12.20
N ALA A 465 13.55 14.82 -13.07
CA ALA A 465 13.72 14.12 -14.35
C ALA A 465 13.93 12.60 -14.14
N LYS A 466 14.78 12.20 -13.19
CA LYS A 466 15.02 10.81 -12.81
C LYS A 466 13.74 10.08 -12.35
N ARG A 467 12.83 10.79 -11.68
CA ARG A 467 11.58 10.23 -11.14
C ARG A 467 10.32 10.50 -11.97
N LYS A 468 10.45 11.13 -13.14
CA LYS A 468 9.32 11.54 -14.01
C LYS A 468 8.34 12.51 -13.32
N ILE A 469 8.85 13.29 -12.37
CA ILE A 469 8.13 14.39 -11.73
C ILE A 469 8.16 15.58 -12.68
N SER A 470 6.99 16.13 -12.98
CA SER A 470 6.81 17.27 -13.88
C SER A 470 6.84 18.58 -13.09
N ILE A 471 7.48 19.62 -13.65
CA ILE A 471 7.47 20.97 -13.08
C ILE A 471 6.72 21.88 -14.04
N ASN A 472 5.55 22.38 -13.65
CA ASN A 472 4.72 23.30 -14.44
C ASN A 472 4.86 24.72 -13.88
N PHE A 473 5.05 25.70 -14.76
CA PHE A 473 5.07 27.12 -14.45
C PHE A 473 3.83 27.79 -15.06
N ILE A 474 2.97 28.33 -14.19
CA ILE A 474 1.73 29.02 -14.54
C ILE A 474 1.92 30.53 -14.28
N ASP A 475 1.54 31.36 -15.25
CA ASP A 475 1.59 32.81 -15.14
C ASP A 475 0.48 33.32 -14.22
N GLU A 476 0.82 34.23 -13.32
CA GLU A 476 -0.09 34.68 -12.26
C GLU A 476 -1.22 35.58 -12.77
N LYS A 477 -1.02 36.29 -13.89
CA LYS A 477 -2.03 37.19 -14.46
C LYS A 477 -3.03 36.47 -15.35
N THR A 478 -2.52 35.70 -16.32
CA THR A 478 -3.33 34.99 -17.31
C THR A 478 -3.86 33.66 -16.82
N ASN A 479 -3.28 33.10 -15.74
CA ASN A 479 -3.54 31.75 -15.25
C ASN A 479 -3.20 30.64 -16.27
N LEU A 480 -2.36 30.93 -17.28
CA LEU A 480 -1.93 29.98 -18.32
C LEU A 480 -0.56 29.38 -18.01
N SER A 481 -0.36 28.11 -18.39
CA SER A 481 0.97 27.46 -18.34
C SER A 481 1.88 28.09 -19.41
N TYR A 482 2.99 28.71 -19.01
CA TYR A 482 3.98 29.28 -19.92
C TYR A 482 5.23 28.41 -20.10
N ALA A 483 5.49 27.49 -19.18
CA ALA A 483 6.54 26.48 -19.33
C ALA A 483 6.19 25.19 -18.58
N THR A 484 6.57 24.03 -19.11
CA THR A 484 6.49 22.76 -18.38
C THR A 484 7.72 21.91 -18.66
N LEU A 485 8.41 21.48 -17.60
CA LEU A 485 9.54 20.57 -17.65
C LEU A 485 9.07 19.13 -17.41
N PHE A 486 9.44 18.23 -18.32
CA PHE A 486 9.21 16.78 -18.23
C PHE A 486 10.48 16.02 -18.66
N THR A 487 10.58 14.74 -18.27
CA THR A 487 11.72 13.90 -18.63
C THR A 487 11.79 13.69 -20.15
N ALA A 488 12.95 13.93 -20.75
CA ALA A 488 13.18 13.71 -22.18
C ALA A 488 12.92 12.24 -22.57
N ASN A 489 12.42 12.03 -23.79
CA ASN A 489 11.99 10.73 -24.32
C ASN A 489 12.52 10.57 -25.75
N SER A 490 13.28 9.51 -26.02
CA SER A 490 13.98 9.31 -27.30
C SER A 490 13.07 8.87 -28.46
N ALA A 491 11.81 8.51 -28.21
CA ALA A 491 10.92 7.93 -29.21
C ALA A 491 10.21 8.95 -30.14
N ILE A 492 10.37 10.26 -29.91
CA ILE A 492 9.49 11.32 -30.45
C ILE A 492 9.48 11.41 -31.99
N SER A 493 10.63 11.25 -32.66
CA SER A 493 10.72 11.53 -34.10
C SER A 493 9.87 10.59 -34.97
N LYS A 494 9.81 9.29 -34.63
CA LYS A 494 9.06 8.28 -35.39
C LYS A 494 7.54 8.43 -35.20
N THR A 495 7.10 8.74 -33.99
CA THR A 495 5.70 9.07 -33.67
C THR A 495 5.28 10.39 -34.32
N ALA A 496 6.11 11.44 -34.27
CA ALA A 496 5.82 12.72 -34.93
C ALA A 496 5.64 12.56 -36.45
N ALA A 497 6.55 11.83 -37.12
CA ALA A 497 6.40 11.51 -38.54
C ALA A 497 5.11 10.73 -38.85
N SER A 498 4.72 9.80 -37.96
CA SER A 498 3.44 9.08 -38.07
C SER A 498 2.23 10.00 -37.91
N GLN A 499 2.28 10.96 -36.97
CA GLN A 499 1.21 11.95 -36.76
C GLN A 499 1.03 12.84 -37.99
N ILE A 500 2.12 13.40 -38.53
CA ILE A 500 2.14 14.27 -39.72
C ILE A 500 1.63 13.52 -40.95
N THR A 501 2.03 12.26 -41.12
CA THR A 501 1.52 11.39 -42.21
C THR A 501 0.01 11.19 -42.08
N LEU A 502 -0.49 11.01 -40.86
CA LEU A 502 -1.91 10.76 -40.59
C LEU A 502 -2.81 11.94 -40.96
N LEU A 503 -2.32 13.19 -40.87
CA LEU A 503 -3.06 14.40 -41.27
C LEU A 503 -3.57 14.34 -42.71
N LYS A 504 -2.78 13.74 -43.62
CA LYS A 504 -3.09 13.59 -45.04
C LYS A 504 -4.15 12.51 -45.34
N THR A 505 -4.81 11.96 -44.32
CA THR A 505 -5.73 10.82 -44.46
C THR A 505 -7.12 11.11 -43.89
N LYS A 506 -8.14 10.42 -44.40
CA LYS A 506 -9.51 10.43 -43.83
C LYS A 506 -9.57 9.93 -42.36
N LYS A 507 -8.47 9.45 -41.78
CA LYS A 507 -8.39 9.07 -40.36
C LYS A 507 -8.11 10.27 -39.43
N SER A 508 -7.48 11.34 -39.92
CA SER A 508 -7.32 12.60 -39.18
C SER A 508 -8.69 13.13 -38.73
N MET A 509 -9.59 13.34 -39.70
CA MET A 509 -10.98 13.77 -39.47
C MET A 509 -11.73 12.86 -38.49
N ARG A 510 -11.56 11.54 -38.60
CA ARG A 510 -12.20 10.57 -37.68
C ARG A 510 -11.71 10.69 -36.23
N ILE A 511 -10.45 11.10 -36.02
CA ILE A 511 -9.92 11.37 -34.67
C ILE A 511 -10.47 12.71 -34.14
N ALA A 512 -10.52 13.76 -34.97
CA ALA A 512 -11.17 15.03 -34.61
C ALA A 512 -12.65 14.83 -34.19
N GLN A 513 -13.40 14.03 -34.96
CA GLN A 513 -14.76 13.61 -34.60
C GLN A 513 -14.82 12.91 -33.24
N GLN A 514 -13.85 12.04 -32.89
CA GLN A 514 -13.85 11.38 -31.59
C GLN A 514 -13.63 12.36 -30.43
N PHE A 515 -12.77 13.37 -30.56
CA PHE A 515 -12.59 14.38 -29.50
C PHE A 515 -13.89 15.18 -29.27
N ILE A 516 -14.57 15.62 -30.33
CA ILE A 516 -15.88 16.30 -30.22
C ILE A 516 -16.95 15.37 -29.64
N ILE A 517 -17.02 14.11 -30.07
CA ILE A 517 -17.93 13.10 -29.50
C ILE A 517 -17.65 12.88 -28.00
N GLY A 518 -16.38 12.91 -27.59
CA GLY A 518 -15.97 12.86 -26.19
C GLY A 518 -16.46 14.08 -25.42
N LYS A 519 -16.14 15.29 -25.89
CA LYS A 519 -16.53 16.56 -25.30
C LYS A 519 -18.04 16.65 -25.05
N LEU A 520 -18.84 16.52 -26.12
CA LEU A 520 -20.29 16.65 -26.07
C LEU A 520 -20.91 15.58 -25.16
N LYS A 521 -20.47 14.31 -25.23
CA LYS A 521 -21.00 13.27 -24.34
C LYS A 521 -20.68 13.52 -22.86
N ASN A 522 -19.50 14.02 -22.52
CA ASN A 522 -19.16 14.35 -21.14
C ASN A 522 -19.95 15.57 -20.64
N GLN A 523 -20.10 16.61 -21.46
CA GLN A 523 -20.93 17.78 -21.16
C GLN A 523 -22.41 17.40 -20.98
N ILE A 524 -22.99 16.65 -21.92
CA ILE A 524 -24.39 16.14 -21.86
C ILE A 524 -24.59 15.27 -20.62
N ASN A 525 -23.66 14.36 -20.31
CA ASN A 525 -23.76 13.52 -19.11
C ASN A 525 -23.67 14.36 -17.82
N TYR A 526 -22.90 15.46 -17.82
CA TYR A 526 -22.83 16.35 -16.66
C TYR A 526 -24.09 17.21 -16.51
N LEU A 527 -24.61 17.78 -17.59
CA LEU A 527 -25.90 18.47 -17.57
C LEU A 527 -27.02 17.54 -17.10
N LYS A 528 -27.08 16.29 -17.58
CA LYS A 528 -28.03 15.26 -17.11
C LYS A 528 -27.85 14.86 -15.64
N TYR A 529 -26.68 15.11 -15.05
CA TYR A 529 -26.45 14.95 -13.62
C TYR A 529 -27.01 16.14 -12.84
N LEU A 530 -26.78 17.37 -13.32
CA LEU A 530 -27.31 18.60 -12.71
C LEU A 530 -28.85 18.72 -12.84
N ASP A 531 -29.41 18.33 -13.99
CA ASP A 531 -30.85 18.47 -14.29
C ASP A 531 -31.75 17.63 -13.36
N LYS A 532 -31.19 16.59 -12.71
CA LYS A 532 -31.87 15.85 -11.62
C LYS A 532 -32.29 16.76 -10.47
N TYR A 533 -31.52 17.81 -10.22
CA TYR A 533 -31.72 18.78 -9.14
C TYR A 533 -32.36 20.07 -9.66
N HIS A 534 -31.94 20.57 -10.84
CA HIS A 534 -32.38 21.86 -11.39
C HIS A 534 -33.60 21.80 -12.32
N LYS A 535 -33.95 20.64 -12.89
CA LYS A 535 -35.15 20.37 -13.72
C LYS A 535 -35.49 21.46 -14.77
N SER A 536 -34.48 22.00 -15.44
CA SER A 536 -34.59 23.18 -16.30
C SER A 536 -33.55 23.22 -17.44
N LEU A 537 -32.70 22.20 -17.55
CA LEU A 537 -31.60 22.12 -18.52
C LEU A 537 -31.96 21.26 -19.74
N SER A 538 -33.11 20.57 -19.71
CA SER A 538 -33.48 19.50 -20.62
C SER A 538 -33.54 19.93 -22.10
N SER A 539 -33.93 21.17 -22.40
CA SER A 539 -33.93 21.70 -23.78
C SER A 539 -32.53 21.87 -24.35
N HIS A 540 -31.56 22.27 -23.52
CA HIS A 540 -30.17 22.48 -23.92
C HIS A 540 -29.48 21.12 -24.09
N ILE A 541 -29.82 20.17 -23.21
CA ILE A 541 -29.44 18.75 -23.32
C ILE A 541 -29.92 18.15 -24.66
N SER A 542 -31.18 18.38 -25.06
CA SER A 542 -31.72 17.88 -26.33
C SER A 542 -31.00 18.48 -27.55
N SER A 543 -30.78 19.79 -27.58
CA SER A 543 -30.05 20.46 -28.67
C SER A 543 -28.61 19.93 -28.80
N MET A 544 -27.88 19.78 -27.69
CA MET A 544 -26.55 19.17 -27.72
C MET A 544 -26.57 17.70 -28.17
N GLN A 545 -27.63 16.94 -27.83
CA GLN A 545 -27.79 15.57 -28.31
C GLN A 545 -28.01 15.50 -29.83
N GLU A 546 -28.80 16.39 -30.39
CA GLU A 546 -29.05 16.48 -31.84
C GLU A 546 -27.77 16.81 -32.63
N ILE A 547 -26.95 17.74 -32.13
CA ILE A 547 -25.64 18.04 -32.72
C ILE A 547 -24.74 16.80 -32.65
N LEU A 548 -24.72 16.11 -31.50
CA LEU A 548 -23.93 14.88 -31.30
C LEU A 548 -24.36 13.71 -32.20
N THR A 549 -25.66 13.52 -32.46
CA THR A 549 -26.15 12.38 -33.26
C THR A 549 -26.21 12.64 -34.75
N SER A 550 -26.64 13.84 -35.14
CA SER A 550 -27.05 14.13 -36.52
C SER A 550 -26.01 14.93 -37.31
N HIS A 551 -25.19 15.73 -36.61
CA HIS A 551 -24.28 16.69 -37.24
C HIS A 551 -22.81 16.21 -37.16
N VAL A 552 -22.28 15.98 -35.96
CA VAL A 552 -20.87 15.61 -35.74
C VAL A 552 -20.40 14.35 -36.52
N PRO A 553 -21.20 13.27 -36.66
CA PRO A 553 -20.80 12.11 -37.47
C PRO A 553 -20.73 12.39 -38.97
N ASN A 554 -21.52 13.36 -39.46
CA ASN A 554 -21.72 13.68 -40.86
C ASN A 554 -20.88 14.88 -41.36
N ALA A 555 -20.18 15.56 -40.44
CA ALA A 555 -19.29 16.66 -40.77
C ALA A 555 -18.26 16.28 -41.84
N GLN A 556 -18.11 17.13 -42.86
CA GLN A 556 -17.18 16.96 -43.98
C GLN A 556 -15.83 17.64 -43.73
N SER A 557 -15.77 18.63 -42.84
CA SER A 557 -14.52 19.37 -42.53
C SER A 557 -14.29 19.61 -41.03
N VAL A 558 -13.02 19.87 -40.67
CA VAL A 558 -12.64 20.26 -39.31
C VAL A 558 -13.24 21.62 -38.92
N SER A 559 -13.40 22.54 -39.88
CA SER A 559 -14.07 23.84 -39.64
C SER A 559 -15.54 23.67 -39.25
N GLU A 560 -16.22 22.73 -39.90
CA GLU A 560 -17.61 22.37 -39.60
C GLU A 560 -17.75 21.71 -38.21
N LEU A 561 -16.82 20.83 -37.84
CA LEU A 561 -16.73 20.28 -36.47
C LEU A 561 -16.54 21.37 -35.42
N LEU A 562 -15.73 22.40 -35.69
CA LEU A 562 -15.55 23.54 -34.79
C LEU A 562 -16.81 24.42 -34.70
N GLY A 563 -17.58 24.55 -35.79
CA GLY A 563 -18.90 25.20 -35.76
C GLY A 563 -19.92 24.44 -34.89
N PHE A 564 -19.99 23.12 -35.03
CA PHE A 564 -20.83 22.25 -34.19
C PHE A 564 -20.38 22.23 -32.73
N GLU A 565 -19.06 22.28 -32.48
CA GLU A 565 -18.47 22.42 -31.15
C GLU A 565 -18.88 23.74 -30.50
N GLY A 566 -18.66 24.88 -31.17
CA GLY A 566 -18.99 26.21 -30.64
C GLY A 566 -20.48 26.36 -30.33
N SER A 567 -21.34 25.83 -31.20
CA SER A 567 -22.79 25.79 -30.98
C SER A 567 -23.17 24.97 -29.74
N SER A 568 -22.55 23.80 -29.58
CA SER A 568 -22.74 22.93 -28.40
C SER A 568 -22.18 23.56 -27.13
N ALA A 569 -21.05 24.25 -27.21
CA ALA A 569 -20.41 24.93 -26.09
C ALA A 569 -21.26 26.12 -25.60
N ASN A 570 -21.88 26.88 -26.51
CA ASN A 570 -22.82 27.94 -26.14
C ASN A 570 -24.02 27.38 -25.37
N ALA A 571 -24.69 26.35 -25.91
CA ALA A 571 -25.79 25.67 -25.23
C ALA A 571 -25.38 25.08 -23.86
N TYR A 572 -24.16 24.51 -23.77
CA TYR A 572 -23.60 24.01 -22.51
C TYR A 572 -23.42 25.12 -21.47
N TRP A 573 -22.77 26.23 -21.82
CA TRP A 573 -22.48 27.31 -20.87
C TRP A 573 -23.73 28.08 -20.44
N GLN A 574 -24.73 28.22 -21.32
CA GLN A 574 -26.06 28.73 -20.95
C GLN A 574 -26.79 27.81 -19.96
N ALA A 575 -26.66 26.48 -20.11
CA ALA A 575 -27.22 25.53 -19.15
C ALA A 575 -26.46 25.56 -17.80
N ILE A 576 -25.13 25.70 -17.83
CA ILE A 576 -24.31 25.87 -16.61
C ILE A 576 -24.64 27.18 -15.88
N ALA A 577 -24.87 28.28 -16.59
CA ALA A 577 -25.28 29.55 -15.97
C ALA A 577 -26.62 29.43 -15.19
N LYS A 578 -27.55 28.60 -15.65
CA LYS A 578 -28.81 28.28 -14.94
C LYS A 578 -28.64 27.33 -13.76
N ALA A 579 -27.48 26.68 -13.65
CA ALA A 579 -27.16 25.73 -12.58
C ALA A 579 -26.21 26.30 -11.51
N ILE A 580 -25.76 27.54 -11.65
CA ILE A 580 -24.91 28.29 -10.70
C ILE A 580 -25.77 29.16 -9.77
N ASP A 581 -25.34 29.39 -8.52
CA ASP A 581 -25.96 30.40 -7.64
C ASP A 581 -25.77 31.81 -8.23
N TYR A 582 -26.88 32.54 -8.40
CA TYR A 582 -26.94 33.87 -9.02
C TYR A 582 -25.95 34.89 -8.41
N LYS A 583 -25.55 34.72 -7.15
CA LYS A 583 -24.57 35.56 -6.45
C LYS A 583 -23.20 35.63 -7.13
N PHE A 584 -22.86 34.64 -7.95
CA PHE A 584 -21.59 34.60 -8.69
C PHE A 584 -21.67 35.29 -10.07
N SER A 585 -22.86 35.75 -10.49
CA SER A 585 -23.11 36.55 -11.70
C SER A 585 -22.54 35.98 -13.02
N PHE A 586 -22.33 34.67 -13.09
CA PHE A 586 -21.79 34.00 -14.27
C PHE A 586 -22.85 33.94 -15.39
N THR A 587 -22.64 34.71 -16.45
CA THR A 587 -23.53 34.78 -17.62
C THR A 587 -23.05 33.92 -18.78
N ALA A 588 -21.74 33.93 -19.06
CA ALA A 588 -21.14 33.21 -20.19
C ALA A 588 -19.66 32.85 -19.92
N ARG A 589 -19.12 31.97 -20.75
CA ARG A 589 -17.72 31.52 -20.66
C ARG A 589 -16.77 32.51 -21.34
N VAL A 590 -15.90 33.15 -20.56
CA VAL A 590 -14.81 34.02 -21.02
C VAL A 590 -13.47 33.30 -20.82
N THR A 591 -12.68 33.17 -21.89
CA THR A 591 -11.41 32.40 -21.88
C THR A 591 -10.18 33.27 -21.60
N GLN A 592 -10.06 34.41 -22.27
CA GLN A 592 -8.99 35.40 -22.06
C GLN A 592 -9.60 36.73 -21.57
N GLY A 593 -8.86 37.47 -20.74
CA GLY A 593 -9.34 38.74 -20.16
C GLY A 593 -10.52 38.59 -19.18
N ALA A 594 -10.78 37.39 -18.67
CA ALA A 594 -11.84 37.14 -17.69
C ALA A 594 -11.58 37.91 -16.38
N THR A 595 -12.57 38.72 -15.96
CA THR A 595 -12.54 39.48 -14.70
C THR A 595 -13.43 38.87 -13.62
N ASP A 596 -14.39 38.01 -13.98
CA ASP A 596 -15.24 37.32 -13.02
C ASP A 596 -14.56 36.10 -12.38
N ILE A 597 -15.05 35.75 -11.20
CA ILE A 597 -14.41 34.78 -10.32
C ILE A 597 -14.57 33.33 -10.80
N VAL A 598 -15.65 33.02 -11.54
CA VAL A 598 -15.94 31.67 -12.03
C VAL A 598 -15.13 31.37 -13.28
N ASN A 599 -15.06 32.29 -14.25
CA ASN A 599 -14.20 32.14 -15.42
C ASN A 599 -12.71 32.12 -15.05
N SER A 600 -12.30 32.93 -14.07
CA SER A 600 -10.95 32.88 -13.51
C SER A 600 -10.63 31.52 -12.89
N ALA A 601 -11.54 30.99 -12.06
CA ALA A 601 -11.37 29.67 -11.43
C ALA A 601 -11.37 28.52 -12.45
N LEU A 602 -12.22 28.59 -13.48
CA LEU A 602 -12.23 27.66 -14.62
C LEU A 602 -10.91 27.72 -15.39
N ASN A 603 -10.41 28.92 -15.74
CA ASN A 603 -9.11 29.11 -16.39
C ASN A 603 -7.99 28.42 -15.61
N TYR A 604 -7.95 28.65 -14.29
CA TYR A 604 -6.94 28.06 -13.41
C TYR A 604 -7.02 26.53 -13.38
N GLY A 605 -8.23 25.97 -13.20
CA GLY A 605 -8.44 24.53 -13.23
C GLY A 605 -8.07 23.89 -14.57
N TYR A 606 -8.35 24.55 -15.69
CA TYR A 606 -7.94 24.08 -17.02
C TYR A 606 -6.44 24.08 -17.20
N ALA A 607 -5.69 25.07 -16.71
CA ALA A 607 -4.23 25.09 -16.79
C ALA A 607 -3.58 23.94 -15.98
N ILE A 608 -4.15 23.59 -14.82
CA ILE A 608 -3.75 22.42 -14.05
C ILE A 608 -3.99 21.13 -14.86
N LEU A 609 -5.22 20.91 -15.34
CA LEU A 609 -5.58 19.73 -16.15
C LEU A 609 -4.69 19.62 -17.41
N TYR A 610 -4.52 20.73 -18.14
CA TYR A 610 -3.69 20.83 -19.35
C TYR A 610 -2.25 20.36 -19.11
N SER A 611 -1.64 20.71 -17.99
CA SER A 611 -0.29 20.26 -17.66
C SER A 611 -0.19 18.74 -17.47
N LYS A 612 -1.25 18.08 -16.96
CA LYS A 612 -1.36 16.62 -16.91
C LYS A 612 -1.56 16.04 -18.32
N ILE A 613 -2.45 16.61 -19.14
CA ILE A 613 -2.65 16.18 -20.55
C ILE A 613 -1.33 16.22 -21.32
N LEU A 614 -0.61 17.34 -21.25
CA LEU A 614 0.69 17.55 -21.92
C LEU A 614 1.74 16.56 -21.43
N LYS A 615 1.82 16.32 -20.10
CA LYS A 615 2.69 15.29 -19.51
C LYS A 615 2.39 13.91 -20.08
N SER A 616 1.12 13.53 -20.19
CA SER A 616 0.70 12.20 -20.71
C SER A 616 1.03 12.04 -22.19
N ILE A 617 0.83 13.08 -23.02
CA ILE A 617 1.21 13.12 -24.43
C ILE A 617 2.73 12.93 -24.60
N ALA A 618 3.54 13.69 -23.84
CA ALA A 618 4.99 13.58 -23.87
C ALA A 618 5.52 12.24 -23.33
N ALA A 619 4.88 11.69 -22.28
CA ALA A 619 5.25 10.41 -21.68
C ALA A 619 5.06 9.23 -22.65
N VAL A 620 3.99 9.23 -23.46
CA VAL A 620 3.84 8.23 -24.54
C VAL A 620 4.72 8.55 -25.76
N GLY A 621 5.26 9.76 -25.85
CA GLY A 621 6.15 10.21 -26.92
C GLY A 621 5.42 10.71 -28.17
N LEU A 622 4.19 11.20 -28.05
CA LEU A 622 3.52 11.94 -29.14
C LEU A 622 4.07 13.37 -29.19
N SER A 623 4.20 13.93 -30.41
CA SER A 623 4.47 15.36 -30.60
C SER A 623 3.27 16.19 -30.12
N PRO A 624 3.44 17.13 -29.18
CA PRO A 624 2.35 17.96 -28.69
C PRO A 624 1.79 18.96 -29.71
N HIS A 625 2.54 19.27 -30.78
CA HIS A 625 2.20 20.32 -31.76
C HIS A 625 1.47 19.78 -33.00
N VAL A 626 1.23 18.46 -33.09
CA VAL A 626 0.56 17.84 -34.23
C VAL A 626 -0.83 17.35 -33.82
N SER A 627 -1.76 18.30 -33.85
CA SER A 627 -3.21 18.15 -33.59
C SER A 627 -3.99 17.60 -34.80
N TYR A 628 -5.23 17.21 -34.54
CA TYR A 628 -6.22 16.71 -35.51
C TYR A 628 -7.49 17.58 -35.56
N LEU A 629 -7.84 18.26 -34.46
CA LEU A 629 -8.99 19.17 -34.37
C LEU A 629 -8.57 20.65 -34.41
N HIS A 630 -7.64 21.06 -33.56
CA HIS A 630 -7.11 22.44 -33.60
C HIS A 630 -6.10 22.60 -34.75
N ALA A 631 -5.97 23.82 -35.27
CA ALA A 631 -4.91 24.17 -36.23
C ALA A 631 -3.51 23.93 -35.64
N LEU A 632 -2.52 23.69 -36.51
CA LEU A 632 -1.12 23.48 -36.10
C LEU A 632 -0.49 24.80 -35.64
N ASP A 633 0.34 24.75 -34.60
CA ASP A 633 1.01 25.92 -34.01
C ASP A 633 2.36 25.48 -33.43
N GLU A 634 3.44 26.15 -33.83
CA GLU A 634 4.80 25.79 -33.41
C GLU A 634 5.11 26.18 -31.95
N GLN A 635 4.36 27.13 -31.38
CA GLN A 635 4.55 27.62 -30.01
C GLN A 635 3.56 26.96 -29.04
N LYS A 636 2.33 26.70 -29.48
CA LYS A 636 1.27 26.11 -28.65
C LYS A 636 1.19 24.59 -28.87
N PRO A 637 1.20 23.75 -27.82
CA PRO A 637 1.04 22.30 -27.98
C PRO A 637 -0.44 21.95 -28.21
N THR A 638 -0.89 22.10 -29.46
CA THR A 638 -2.29 22.01 -29.90
C THR A 638 -2.92 20.64 -29.69
N LEU A 639 -2.16 19.55 -29.72
CA LEU A 639 -2.68 18.21 -29.41
C LEU A 639 -3.12 18.08 -27.94
N ALA A 640 -2.58 18.90 -27.04
CA ALA A 640 -3.08 18.99 -25.68
C ALA A 640 -4.41 19.77 -25.59
N PHE A 641 -4.69 20.69 -26.53
CA PHE A 641 -6.02 21.30 -26.67
C PHE A 641 -7.04 20.34 -27.29
N ASP A 642 -6.61 19.40 -28.14
CA ASP A 642 -7.49 18.31 -28.62
C ASP A 642 -7.86 17.34 -27.49
N LEU A 643 -6.86 16.75 -26.82
CA LEU A 643 -7.06 15.64 -25.88
C LEU A 643 -7.69 16.09 -24.54
N ILE A 644 -7.55 17.37 -24.14
CA ILE A 644 -8.17 17.88 -22.91
C ILE A 644 -9.70 17.86 -22.95
N GLU A 645 -10.31 17.94 -24.13
CA GLU A 645 -11.75 18.10 -24.31
C GLU A 645 -12.57 16.91 -23.81
N GLU A 646 -11.98 15.71 -23.75
CA GLU A 646 -12.59 14.53 -23.11
C GLU A 646 -12.70 14.66 -21.59
N PHE A 647 -11.91 15.55 -20.96
CA PHE A 647 -11.72 15.62 -19.52
C PHE A 647 -12.20 16.92 -18.85
N ARG A 648 -12.41 18.01 -19.61
CA ARG A 648 -12.85 19.33 -19.09
C ARG A 648 -14.05 19.21 -18.16
N ALA A 649 -15.18 18.76 -18.70
CA ALA A 649 -16.44 18.63 -17.97
C ALA A 649 -16.35 17.65 -16.78
N PHE A 650 -15.60 16.56 -16.93
CA PHE A 650 -15.50 15.52 -15.90
C PHE A 650 -14.62 15.92 -14.70
N ILE A 651 -13.57 16.72 -14.94
CA ILE A 651 -12.57 17.12 -13.94
C ILE A 651 -12.76 18.55 -13.47
N VAL A 652 -12.64 19.53 -14.38
CA VAL A 652 -12.54 20.95 -14.00
C VAL A 652 -13.92 21.54 -13.77
N ASP A 653 -14.82 21.42 -14.73
CA ASP A 653 -16.16 22.01 -14.60
C ASP A 653 -16.88 21.41 -13.38
N ARG A 654 -16.87 20.07 -13.25
CA ARG A 654 -17.39 19.36 -12.07
C ARG A 654 -16.67 19.68 -10.75
N ALA A 655 -15.43 20.19 -10.77
CA ALA A 655 -14.77 20.72 -9.58
C ALA A 655 -15.29 22.14 -9.27
N ILE A 656 -15.11 23.10 -10.18
CA ILE A 656 -15.41 24.51 -9.94
C ILE A 656 -16.90 24.73 -9.63
N ILE A 657 -17.81 24.15 -10.43
CA ILE A 657 -19.26 24.27 -10.20
C ILE A 657 -19.66 23.59 -8.87
N SER A 658 -18.99 22.51 -8.47
CA SER A 658 -19.23 21.89 -7.16
C SER A 658 -18.68 22.71 -5.98
N MET A 659 -17.69 23.58 -6.18
CA MET A 659 -17.21 24.52 -5.17
C MET A 659 -18.16 25.71 -5.05
N VAL A 660 -18.57 26.28 -6.20
CA VAL A 660 -19.51 27.40 -6.31
C VAL A 660 -20.86 27.05 -5.65
N ASN A 661 -21.46 25.91 -6.01
CA ASN A 661 -22.76 25.51 -5.46
C ASN A 661 -22.71 25.04 -3.99
N LYS A 662 -21.53 24.98 -3.36
CA LYS A 662 -21.34 24.79 -1.91
C LYS A 662 -21.04 26.09 -1.17
N ASN A 663 -20.88 27.22 -1.87
CA ASN A 663 -20.31 28.45 -1.33
C ASN A 663 -18.92 28.25 -0.69
N GLU A 664 -18.05 27.44 -1.32
CA GLU A 664 -16.63 27.38 -0.93
C GLU A 664 -15.95 28.76 -1.12
N PRO A 665 -14.95 29.12 -0.31
CA PRO A 665 -14.39 30.47 -0.29
C PRO A 665 -13.59 30.80 -1.57
N PHE A 666 -14.20 31.63 -2.43
CA PHE A 666 -13.53 32.30 -3.54
C PHE A 666 -13.22 33.75 -3.18
N GLU A 667 -11.99 34.18 -3.45
CA GLU A 667 -11.46 35.50 -3.14
C GLU A 667 -10.69 36.02 -4.36
N ILE A 668 -11.03 37.23 -4.81
CA ILE A 668 -10.21 38.01 -5.75
C ILE A 668 -9.49 39.10 -4.96
N LYS A 669 -8.21 39.28 -5.27
CA LYS A 669 -7.41 40.41 -4.80
C LYS A 669 -6.67 41.02 -5.99
N ASP A 670 -6.68 42.34 -6.10
CA ASP A 670 -5.97 43.10 -7.16
C ASP A 670 -6.32 42.63 -8.58
N GLY A 671 -7.56 42.19 -8.80
CA GLY A 671 -8.08 41.65 -10.06
C GLY A 671 -7.74 40.17 -10.35
N LEU A 672 -7.02 39.48 -9.46
CA LEU A 672 -6.57 38.10 -9.63
C LEU A 672 -7.08 37.18 -8.52
N LEU A 673 -7.15 35.86 -8.77
CA LEU A 673 -7.48 34.88 -7.74
C LEU A 673 -6.45 34.92 -6.60
N SER A 674 -6.91 35.03 -5.35
CA SER A 674 -6.04 35.02 -4.18
C SER A 674 -5.27 33.70 -4.06
N ALA A 675 -4.07 33.71 -3.47
CA ALA A 675 -3.26 32.51 -3.28
C ALA A 675 -4.02 31.39 -2.54
N LYS A 676 -4.90 31.75 -1.59
CA LYS A 676 -5.77 30.83 -0.84
C LYS A 676 -6.81 30.17 -1.76
N THR A 677 -7.45 30.95 -2.63
CA THR A 677 -8.41 30.42 -3.60
C THR A 677 -7.73 29.60 -4.70
N ARG A 678 -6.54 30.01 -5.19
CA ARG A 678 -5.73 29.19 -6.13
C ARG A 678 -5.38 27.84 -5.53
N GLN A 679 -4.98 27.79 -4.25
CA GLN A 679 -4.73 26.53 -3.54
C GLN A 679 -6.00 25.67 -3.38
N ASN A 680 -7.16 26.27 -3.03
CA ASN A 680 -8.41 25.50 -2.87
C ASN A 680 -8.95 24.96 -4.20
N ILE A 681 -8.77 25.68 -5.31
CA ILE A 681 -9.06 25.20 -6.67
C ILE A 681 -8.14 24.03 -7.03
N ALA A 682 -6.82 24.19 -6.84
CA ALA A 682 -5.85 23.14 -7.15
C ALA A 682 -6.13 21.85 -6.37
N LYS A 683 -6.48 21.97 -5.09
CA LYS A 683 -6.97 20.87 -4.24
C LYS A 683 -8.22 20.20 -4.83
N ASN A 684 -9.28 20.95 -5.12
CA ASN A 684 -10.52 20.37 -5.65
C ASN A 684 -10.32 19.70 -7.03
N VAL A 685 -9.50 20.27 -7.91
CA VAL A 685 -9.16 19.68 -9.23
C VAL A 685 -8.31 18.40 -9.06
N ASN A 686 -7.33 18.40 -8.16
CA ASN A 686 -6.54 17.20 -7.86
C ASN A 686 -7.41 16.09 -7.23
N GLU A 687 -8.34 16.43 -6.34
CA GLU A 687 -9.29 15.46 -5.78
C GLU A 687 -10.16 14.80 -6.87
N LYS A 688 -10.46 15.48 -8.00
CA LYS A 688 -11.10 14.84 -9.18
C LYS A 688 -10.11 14.01 -10.01
N LEU A 689 -8.87 14.44 -10.19
CA LEU A 689 -7.83 13.70 -10.93
C LEU A 689 -7.44 12.38 -10.25
N PHE A 690 -7.44 12.35 -8.91
CA PHE A 690 -7.15 11.16 -8.10
C PHE A 690 -8.40 10.31 -7.79
N ALA A 691 -9.61 10.78 -8.10
CA ALA A 691 -10.83 10.01 -7.90
C ALA A 691 -10.88 8.76 -8.81
N TYR A 692 -11.21 7.61 -8.22
CA TYR A 692 -11.49 6.39 -8.97
C TYR A 692 -12.82 6.51 -9.75
N THR A 693 -12.83 6.06 -10.99
CA THR A 693 -14.02 5.93 -11.84
C THR A 693 -13.93 4.68 -12.71
N GLN A 694 -15.07 4.14 -13.12
CA GLN A 694 -15.12 2.95 -13.95
C GLN A 694 -14.74 3.27 -15.41
N TYR A 695 -13.78 2.53 -15.96
CA TYR A 695 -13.28 2.69 -17.34
C TYR A 695 -13.01 1.33 -17.97
N ARG A 696 -13.71 1.03 -19.07
CA ARG A 696 -13.57 -0.22 -19.86
C ARG A 696 -13.65 -1.53 -19.02
N GLY A 697 -14.36 -1.49 -17.90
CA GLY A 697 -14.54 -2.61 -16.95
C GLY A 697 -13.76 -2.45 -15.65
N GLU A 698 -12.61 -1.78 -15.70
CA GLU A 698 -11.71 -1.54 -14.55
C GLU A 698 -12.17 -0.34 -13.70
N GLN A 699 -11.66 -0.22 -12.48
CA GLN A 699 -11.74 0.99 -11.65
C GLN A 699 -10.36 1.64 -11.60
N LEU A 700 -10.20 2.83 -12.19
CA LEU A 700 -8.92 3.55 -12.33
C LEU A 700 -9.08 4.99 -11.85
N LYS A 701 -7.98 5.67 -11.45
CA LYS A 701 -8.06 7.12 -11.20
C LYS A 701 -8.20 7.86 -12.52
N ALA A 702 -8.85 9.01 -12.52
CA ALA A 702 -9.02 9.79 -13.74
C ALA A 702 -7.69 10.20 -14.40
N GLN A 703 -6.64 10.47 -13.61
CA GLN A 703 -5.31 10.74 -14.15
C GLN A 703 -4.67 9.54 -14.88
N ASP A 704 -4.96 8.32 -14.43
CA ASP A 704 -4.46 7.07 -15.05
C ASP A 704 -5.22 6.80 -16.36
N ILE A 705 -6.50 7.21 -16.42
CA ILE A 705 -7.32 7.17 -17.62
C ILE A 705 -6.82 8.18 -18.66
N ILE A 706 -6.35 9.36 -18.26
CA ILE A 706 -5.66 10.30 -19.16
C ILE A 706 -4.42 9.63 -19.80
N ASP A 707 -3.59 8.94 -19.00
CA ASP A 707 -2.43 8.21 -19.53
C ASP A 707 -2.85 7.07 -20.48
N LYS A 708 -3.89 6.29 -20.13
CA LYS A 708 -4.45 5.25 -21.02
C LYS A 708 -5.05 5.83 -22.30
N GLN A 709 -5.64 7.04 -22.29
CA GLN A 709 -6.16 7.70 -23.49
C GLN A 709 -5.05 8.27 -24.37
N ALA A 710 -4.00 8.88 -23.80
CA ALA A 710 -2.81 9.28 -24.56
C ALA A 710 -2.14 8.07 -25.23
N TYR A 711 -2.09 6.92 -24.53
CA TYR A 711 -1.58 5.67 -25.10
C TYR A 711 -2.51 5.10 -26.19
N ALA A 712 -3.84 5.14 -25.99
CA ALA A 712 -4.80 4.73 -27.02
C ALA A 712 -4.73 5.60 -28.28
N LEU A 713 -4.48 6.91 -28.13
CA LEU A 713 -4.23 7.84 -29.24
C LEU A 713 -2.94 7.45 -29.97
N LYS A 714 -1.85 7.16 -29.25
CA LYS A 714 -0.60 6.65 -29.85
C LYS A 714 -0.85 5.38 -30.67
N ARG A 715 -1.59 4.39 -30.15
CA ARG A 715 -1.93 3.17 -30.90
C ARG A 715 -2.79 3.46 -32.13
N ALA A 716 -3.73 4.40 -32.05
CA ALA A 716 -4.50 4.85 -33.21
C ALA A 716 -3.63 5.48 -34.30
N VAL A 717 -2.57 6.22 -33.92
CA VAL A 717 -1.58 6.80 -34.83
C VAL A 717 -0.64 5.73 -35.42
N THR A 718 0.02 4.92 -34.59
CA THR A 718 1.15 4.07 -35.02
C THR A 718 0.80 2.60 -35.31
N GLN A 719 -0.34 2.10 -34.83
CA GLN A 719 -0.79 0.70 -35.01
C GLN A 719 -2.11 0.62 -35.80
N ASN A 720 -2.51 1.73 -36.43
CA ASN A 720 -3.75 1.92 -37.18
C ASN A 720 -5.06 1.59 -36.41
N GLU A 721 -5.05 1.56 -35.08
CA GLU A 721 -6.23 1.22 -34.29
C GLU A 721 -7.36 2.28 -34.34
N LYS A 722 -8.57 1.89 -33.95
CA LYS A 722 -9.71 2.81 -33.79
C LYS A 722 -9.60 3.52 -32.43
N TYR A 723 -9.34 4.82 -32.45
CA TYR A 723 -9.47 5.65 -31.25
C TYR A 723 -10.92 5.63 -30.73
N LYS A 724 -11.08 5.72 -29.41
CA LYS A 724 -12.38 5.84 -28.73
C LYS A 724 -12.21 6.81 -27.56
N PRO A 725 -13.05 7.85 -27.43
CA PRO A 725 -12.89 8.86 -26.40
C PRO A 725 -13.29 8.32 -25.01
N PHE A 726 -12.76 8.95 -23.97
CA PHE A 726 -13.20 8.73 -22.60
C PHE A 726 -14.61 9.32 -22.39
N ILE A 727 -15.51 8.50 -21.84
CA ILE A 727 -16.86 8.91 -21.44
C ILE A 727 -16.99 8.69 -19.93
N GLY A 728 -16.97 9.78 -19.16
CA GLY A 728 -17.10 9.78 -17.71
C GLY A 728 -18.51 9.45 -17.22
N ARG A 729 -18.57 8.79 -16.06
CA ARG A 729 -19.82 8.51 -15.33
C ARG A 729 -19.99 9.53 -14.21
N PHE A 730 -21.01 10.36 -14.31
CA PHE A 730 -21.32 11.39 -13.32
C PHE A 730 -22.25 10.79 -12.26
N GLN A 731 -21.66 10.51 -11.10
CA GLN A 731 -22.30 10.01 -9.87
C GLN A 731 -22.33 11.09 -8.80
#